data_AF-A0A2I0UI80-F1
#
_entry.id   AF-A0A2I0UI80-F1
#
_cell.length_a   1.000
_cell.length_b   1.000
_cell.length_c   1.000
_cell.angle_alpha   90.00
_cell.angle_beta   90.00
_cell.angle_gamma   90.00
#
_symmetry.space_group_name_H-M   'P 1'
#
loop_
_entity.id
_entity.type
_entity.pdbx_description
1 polymer ?
#
loop_
_entity_poly.entity_id
_entity_poly.type
_entity_poly.pdbx_seq_one_letter_code
_entity_poly.pdbx_strand_id
1 'polypeptide(L)'
;MENNITTISREELEELREAFSKIDIDNSGYVSDYELQDLFKEASLPLPGYKVREIVEKIIAVTDSNKDGRINFEEFVSENLNLALNSASAIGCTVVNIGSQDLQEGKPHLVLGLLWQIIKVGLFADIELSRNEALIALLNEGEELDQLMKLSPEELLLRWVNYHLANAGWQKINNFSQDIKDSRAYYHLLNQIAPKGDDLDELPIKIDFSGFHDKNDLRRAECMLQQADKLGCRQFVTPADVVAGNPKLNLAFVANLFNTYPALHKPDNSSYDLNLLEGESKEERTFRNWMNSLGVSPYVNHLYSDLSDALIIFQLYDMTRVPVDWNHVNKPPYPSLGGNMKKIENCNYAVELGKTKAKFSLVGIAGHDLNEGNPTLTLALVWQLMRRQIKASVQFTQQDKSISTSLPVLDLIDAIAPKAVRPEMVKREDLSDQDKLNNAKYAISVARKIGARIYALPDDLVEVKPKMSHWSRAAFQSCPITLNCPEVVILALFFESLTPVEANDSLAIDLGDYYMVKKLLEENSSGEMNINCVDVLGRNAVTITIENENLDILQLLLDHGCQSSDALLVAIDSEVVGAVDILLNHRPKRSSRPTIVKLMERIQNPEYSTTMDVAPVILAAHRNNYEILTMLLKQDISLPKPHAVGCECTLCTAKNKKDSLRHSSVIECTASVSFRNDYEELAQQCKTFAKDLLAQARNSRELEVILNHTSSDEHVDKRGLLEERMNLSRLKLAIKYNQKEFVAQSNCQQFLNTVWFGQMAGYRRKHTCKKILTVLMVGIFWPVLSLCYLLAPKSRVGRIIHTPFMKFIIHGASYFTFLLLLNLYSLVYNENKKNTMGPALERIDYLLIIWLIGMVWSDVKRLWYDGLEDFLEESRNQLSFVMNSLYLATFALKVVAHNKFHDYAERKDWDAFHPTLVAEGLFAFANVLSYLRLFFMYTTSSILGPLQEWRNLKQKRDENYQKVMCCLVHRYLTSMRQKMQSTDQATVENLNELRQDLSKFRNEMRDLLGFRTSKYAMFYPRN
;
A
#
# COMPACT_ATOMS: atom_id res chain seq x y z
N MET A 1 11.18 42.58 44.65
CA MET A 1 10.35 43.76 44.33
C MET A 1 8.95 43.26 44.09
N GLU A 2 7.99 44.01 44.61
CA GLU A 2 6.58 43.69 44.75
C GLU A 2 5.87 43.35 43.44
N ASN A 3 4.83 42.52 43.58
CA ASN A 3 3.60 42.51 42.77
C ASN A 3 3.72 42.96 41.31
N ASN A 4 3.98 42.03 40.41
CA ASN A 4 3.36 42.09 39.07
C ASN A 4 2.66 40.77 38.83
N ILE A 5 1.45 40.72 39.38
CA ILE A 5 0.41 39.74 39.11
C ILE A 5 0.08 39.91 37.63
N THR A 6 0.49 38.98 36.77
CA THR A 6 -0.06 38.88 35.43
C THR A 6 -1.39 38.13 35.51
N THR A 7 -2.39 38.79 36.09
CA THR A 7 -3.67 38.94 35.38
C THR A 7 -3.33 39.41 33.97
N ILE A 8 -4.05 38.94 32.94
CA ILE A 8 -3.98 39.51 31.58
C ILE A 8 -3.63 41.00 31.70
N SER A 9 -2.52 41.41 31.09
CA SER A 9 -1.99 42.75 31.35
C SER A 9 -3.10 43.76 31.06
N ARG A 10 -3.17 44.86 31.83
CA ARG A 10 -4.22 45.87 31.61
C ARG A 10 -4.25 46.28 30.14
N GLU A 11 -3.07 46.33 29.50
CA GLU A 11 -2.80 46.57 28.08
C GLU A 11 -3.36 45.47 27.14
N GLU A 12 -3.23 44.17 27.43
CA GLU A 12 -3.80 43.06 26.62
C GLU A 12 -5.32 42.94 26.80
N LEU A 13 -5.80 43.22 28.03
CA LEU A 13 -7.23 43.30 28.33
C LEU A 13 -7.81 44.59 27.74
N GLU A 14 -7.01 45.65 27.60
CA GLU A 14 -7.28 46.89 26.85
C GLU A 14 -7.23 46.66 25.33
N GLU A 15 -6.41 45.76 24.79
CA GLU A 15 -6.45 45.38 23.35
C GLU A 15 -7.70 44.57 23.01
N LEU A 16 -8.09 43.61 23.87
CA LEU A 16 -9.37 42.91 23.75
C LEU A 16 -10.56 43.83 24.05
N ARG A 17 -10.41 44.80 24.98
CA ARG A 17 -11.39 45.89 25.19
C ARG A 17 -11.40 46.90 24.06
N GLU A 18 -10.31 47.13 23.34
CA GLU A 18 -10.25 48.01 22.16
C GLU A 18 -10.88 47.33 20.97
N ALA A 19 -10.65 46.02 20.80
CA ALA A 19 -11.35 45.22 19.81
C ALA A 19 -12.86 45.15 20.11
N PHE A 20 -13.24 45.08 21.39
CA PHE A 20 -14.63 45.12 21.84
C PHE A 20 -15.23 46.54 21.77
N SER A 21 -14.49 47.61 22.11
CA SER A 21 -14.95 49.01 22.08
C SER A 21 -14.99 49.62 20.69
N LYS A 22 -14.27 49.03 19.73
CA LYS A 22 -14.47 49.30 18.29
C LYS A 22 -15.80 48.75 17.77
N ILE A 23 -16.42 47.82 18.50
CA ILE A 23 -17.69 47.18 18.15
C ILE A 23 -18.83 47.72 19.04
N ASP A 24 -18.55 48.05 20.31
CA ASP A 24 -19.44 48.67 21.31
C ASP A 24 -19.25 50.21 21.28
N ILE A 25 -19.89 50.84 20.29
CA ILE A 25 -19.80 52.28 19.99
C ILE A 25 -20.45 53.12 21.12
N ASP A 26 -21.44 52.57 21.82
CA ASP A 26 -22.15 53.26 22.91
C ASP A 26 -21.58 53.00 24.32
N ASN A 27 -20.56 52.15 24.44
CA ASN A 27 -19.91 51.73 25.69
C ASN A 27 -20.89 51.10 26.71
N SER A 28 -21.93 50.43 26.24
CA SER A 28 -22.93 49.78 27.10
C SER A 28 -22.44 48.48 27.74
N GLY A 29 -21.32 47.91 27.27
CA GLY A 29 -20.75 46.65 27.74
C GLY A 29 -21.39 45.41 27.11
N TYR A 30 -22.28 45.60 26.13
CA TYR A 30 -22.99 44.56 25.38
C TYR A 30 -23.06 44.96 23.91
N VAL A 31 -22.88 44.01 22.98
CA VAL A 31 -22.94 44.33 21.55
C VAL A 31 -24.40 44.37 21.07
N SER A 32 -24.87 45.52 20.62
CA SER A 32 -26.26 45.72 20.14
C SER A 32 -26.43 45.52 18.62
N ASP A 33 -27.68 45.37 18.16
CA ASP A 33 -28.03 45.19 16.75
C ASP A 33 -27.68 46.40 15.88
N TYR A 34 -27.70 47.59 16.48
CA TYR A 34 -27.35 48.86 15.86
C TYR A 34 -25.83 49.01 15.62
N GLU A 35 -24.99 48.59 16.56
CA GLU A 35 -23.53 48.80 16.46
C GLU A 35 -22.87 47.81 15.50
N LEU A 36 -23.38 46.58 15.47
CA LEU A 36 -23.01 45.60 14.45
C LEU A 36 -23.35 46.10 13.04
N GLN A 37 -24.43 46.88 12.89
CA GLN A 37 -24.87 47.43 11.61
C GLN A 37 -23.94 48.53 11.09
N ASP A 38 -23.42 49.38 11.97
CA ASP A 38 -22.45 50.41 11.60
C ASP A 38 -21.05 49.79 11.34
N LEU A 39 -20.67 48.71 12.04
CA LEU A 39 -19.46 47.92 11.74
C LEU A 39 -19.48 47.35 10.31
N PHE A 40 -20.62 46.80 9.87
CA PHE A 40 -20.77 46.27 8.51
C PHE A 40 -20.75 47.37 7.44
N LYS A 41 -21.25 48.56 7.75
CA LYS A 41 -21.09 49.74 6.88
C LYS A 41 -19.63 50.18 6.76
N GLU A 42 -18.89 50.19 7.86
CA GLU A 42 -17.48 50.61 7.90
C GLU A 42 -16.55 49.60 7.22
N ALA A 43 -16.91 48.30 7.27
CA ALA A 43 -16.30 47.22 6.49
C ALA A 43 -16.71 47.18 5.00
N SER A 44 -17.36 48.25 4.48
CA SER A 44 -17.80 48.38 3.08
C SER A 44 -18.89 47.38 2.63
N LEU A 45 -19.70 46.87 3.55
CA LEU A 45 -20.80 45.92 3.29
C LEU A 45 -22.11 46.40 3.94
N PRO A 46 -22.77 47.46 3.41
CA PRO A 46 -24.00 47.99 4.01
C PRO A 46 -25.17 47.01 3.85
N LEU A 47 -25.57 46.36 4.95
CA LEU A 47 -26.72 45.45 4.98
C LEU A 47 -27.99 46.15 5.52
N PRO A 48 -29.19 45.84 4.99
CA PRO A 48 -30.46 46.39 5.48
C PRO A 48 -30.80 45.88 6.89
N GLY A 49 -31.36 46.74 7.74
CA GLY A 49 -31.43 46.51 9.21
C GLY A 49 -32.21 45.30 9.69
N TYR A 50 -33.14 44.77 8.90
CA TYR A 50 -33.80 43.49 9.23
C TYR A 50 -32.83 42.30 9.10
N LYS A 51 -31.85 42.33 8.18
CA LYS A 51 -30.82 41.28 8.06
C LYS A 51 -29.81 41.37 9.20
N VAL A 52 -29.50 42.57 9.67
CA VAL A 52 -28.58 42.73 10.81
C VAL A 52 -29.24 42.24 12.10
N ARG A 53 -30.52 42.57 12.33
CA ARG A 53 -31.30 41.98 13.44
C ARG A 53 -31.37 40.46 13.38
N GLU A 54 -31.56 39.91 12.19
CA GLU A 54 -31.60 38.46 11.98
C GLU A 54 -30.22 37.81 12.25
N ILE A 55 -29.11 38.46 11.90
CA ILE A 55 -27.76 38.01 12.23
C ILE A 55 -27.53 38.09 13.75
N VAL A 56 -27.99 39.16 14.40
CA VAL A 56 -27.81 39.37 15.85
C VAL A 56 -28.61 38.35 16.67
N GLU A 57 -29.89 38.11 16.34
CA GLU A 57 -30.70 37.04 16.93
C GLU A 57 -30.10 35.64 16.71
N LYS A 58 -29.31 35.46 15.63
CA LYS A 58 -28.64 34.19 15.31
C LYS A 58 -27.32 34.01 16.05
N ILE A 59 -26.55 35.07 16.29
CA ILE A 59 -25.32 35.01 17.09
C ILE A 59 -25.70 34.84 18.58
N ILE A 60 -26.71 35.55 19.08
CA ILE A 60 -27.21 35.40 20.45
C ILE A 60 -27.60 33.94 20.73
N ALA A 61 -28.35 33.30 19.84
CA ALA A 61 -28.79 31.91 20.01
C ALA A 61 -27.66 30.85 20.12
N VAL A 62 -26.42 31.16 19.75
CA VAL A 62 -25.27 30.23 19.74
C VAL A 62 -24.29 30.52 20.88
N THR A 63 -24.14 31.78 21.28
CA THR A 63 -23.15 32.21 22.30
C THR A 63 -23.75 32.41 23.69
N ASP A 64 -25.06 32.67 23.78
CA ASP A 64 -25.76 32.96 25.02
C ASP A 64 -26.01 31.67 25.83
N SER A 65 -25.13 31.42 26.80
CA SER A 65 -25.18 30.23 27.67
C SER A 65 -26.20 30.40 28.80
N ASN A 66 -26.51 31.64 29.17
CA ASN A 66 -27.44 31.96 30.26
C ASN A 66 -28.89 32.21 29.79
N LYS A 67 -29.13 32.26 28.47
CA LYS A 67 -30.41 32.52 27.78
C LYS A 67 -31.00 33.90 28.07
N ASP A 68 -30.18 34.92 28.32
CA ASP A 68 -30.61 36.29 28.60
C ASP A 68 -30.92 37.14 27.34
N GLY A 69 -30.68 36.59 26.16
CA GLY A 69 -30.92 37.23 24.87
C GLY A 69 -29.86 38.26 24.50
N ARG A 70 -28.68 38.25 25.12
CA ARG A 70 -27.54 39.14 24.83
C ARG A 70 -26.24 38.33 24.86
N ILE A 71 -25.18 38.84 24.23
CA ILE A 71 -23.84 38.21 24.30
C ILE A 71 -22.99 39.08 25.18
N ASN A 72 -22.64 38.56 26.35
CA ASN A 72 -21.67 39.23 27.21
C ASN A 72 -20.24 38.88 26.78
N PHE A 73 -19.28 39.70 27.22
CA PHE A 73 -17.87 39.52 26.91
C PHE A 73 -17.32 38.15 27.38
N GLU A 74 -17.86 37.59 28.47
CA GLU A 74 -17.40 36.33 29.05
C GLU A 74 -17.79 35.10 28.19
N GLU A 75 -18.98 35.11 27.61
CA GLU A 75 -19.50 34.04 26.74
C GLU A 75 -18.76 33.97 25.39
N PHE A 76 -18.46 35.14 24.80
CA PHE A 76 -17.66 35.23 23.59
C PHE A 76 -16.23 34.70 23.80
N VAL A 77 -15.65 34.94 24.98
CA VAL A 77 -14.30 34.47 25.33
C VAL A 77 -14.27 32.96 25.55
N SER A 78 -15.23 32.38 26.27
CA SER A 78 -15.25 30.93 26.58
C SER A 78 -15.28 30.03 25.34
N GLU A 79 -16.07 30.37 24.32
CA GLU A 79 -16.18 29.59 23.07
C GLU A 79 -14.90 29.63 22.22
N ASN A 80 -14.24 30.78 22.15
CA ASN A 80 -12.95 30.90 21.45
C ASN A 80 -11.84 30.09 22.15
N LEU A 81 -11.88 30.02 23.49
CA LEU A 81 -10.93 29.22 24.28
C LEU A 81 -11.15 27.71 24.09
N ASN A 82 -12.39 27.24 23.95
CA ASN A 82 -12.68 25.84 23.62
C ASN A 82 -12.12 25.43 22.25
N LEU A 83 -12.28 26.28 21.22
CA LEU A 83 -11.69 26.04 19.90
C LEU A 83 -10.16 25.98 19.97
N ALA A 84 -9.54 26.87 20.76
CA ALA A 84 -8.09 26.89 20.96
C ALA A 84 -7.60 25.60 21.65
N LEU A 85 -8.29 25.12 22.70
CA LEU A 85 -7.94 23.90 23.42
C LEU A 85 -8.05 22.64 22.56
N ASN A 86 -9.15 22.50 21.80
CA ASN A 86 -9.34 21.37 20.88
C ASN A 86 -8.33 21.38 19.74
N SER A 87 -7.95 22.57 19.26
CA SER A 87 -6.91 22.72 18.23
C SER A 87 -5.51 22.40 18.77
N ALA A 88 -5.20 22.82 20.00
CA ALA A 88 -3.95 22.48 20.68
C ALA A 88 -3.84 20.95 20.90
N SER A 89 -4.93 20.29 21.30
CA SER A 89 -4.97 18.82 21.41
C SER A 89 -4.67 18.13 20.08
N ALA A 90 -5.24 18.63 18.98
CA ALA A 90 -5.03 18.04 17.65
C ALA A 90 -3.57 18.09 17.18
N ILE A 91 -2.82 19.09 17.65
CA ILE A 91 -1.39 19.27 17.36
C ILE A 91 -0.50 18.42 18.30
N GLY A 92 -1.09 17.81 19.35
CA GLY A 92 -0.40 16.93 20.30
C GLY A 92 -0.15 17.55 21.68
N CYS A 93 -0.74 18.71 21.99
CA CYS A 93 -0.63 19.29 23.34
C CYS A 93 -1.49 18.52 24.35
N THR A 94 -0.97 18.39 25.57
CA THR A 94 -1.68 17.78 26.71
C THR A 94 -2.62 18.81 27.35
N VAL A 95 -3.93 18.67 27.10
CA VAL A 95 -4.99 19.58 27.59
C VAL A 95 -5.93 18.93 28.62
N VAL A 96 -5.55 17.77 29.18
CA VAL A 96 -6.40 16.92 30.04
C VAL A 96 -6.93 17.63 31.29
N ASN A 97 -6.27 18.70 31.74
CA ASN A 97 -6.62 19.47 32.94
C ASN A 97 -6.72 20.98 32.67
N ILE A 98 -7.08 21.39 31.45
CA ILE A 98 -7.26 22.80 31.09
C ILE A 98 -8.65 22.97 30.48
N GLY A 99 -9.58 23.61 31.21
CA GLY A 99 -10.88 24.01 30.69
C GLY A 99 -10.86 25.41 30.07
N SER A 100 -11.89 25.77 29.30
CA SER A 100 -12.04 27.15 28.78
C SER A 100 -12.08 28.17 29.93
N GLN A 101 -12.70 27.81 31.05
CA GLN A 101 -12.80 28.63 32.24
C GLN A 101 -11.44 28.87 32.92
N ASP A 102 -10.52 27.90 32.89
CA ASP A 102 -9.17 28.06 33.45
C ASP A 102 -8.31 29.05 32.66
N LEU A 103 -8.49 29.08 31.33
CA LEU A 103 -7.84 30.04 30.44
C LEU A 103 -8.48 31.43 30.56
N GLN A 104 -9.80 31.49 30.75
CA GLN A 104 -10.56 32.73 30.96
C GLN A 104 -10.19 33.40 32.29
N GLU A 105 -10.02 32.62 33.35
CA GLU A 105 -9.49 33.07 34.65
C GLU A 105 -8.00 33.44 34.58
N GLY A 106 -7.33 33.22 33.43
CA GLY A 106 -5.95 33.59 33.21
C GLY A 106 -4.97 32.86 34.14
N LYS A 107 -5.27 31.61 34.54
CA LYS A 107 -4.43 30.85 35.48
C LYS A 107 -3.01 30.73 34.91
N PRO A 108 -2.00 31.43 35.48
CA PRO A 108 -0.74 31.70 34.80
C PRO A 108 0.04 30.41 34.53
N HIS A 109 -0.01 29.45 35.46
CA HIS A 109 0.66 28.16 35.30
C HIS A 109 0.08 27.30 34.18
N LEU A 110 -1.22 27.41 33.88
CA LEU A 110 -1.89 26.65 32.81
C LEU A 110 -1.69 27.32 31.45
N VAL A 111 -1.85 28.65 31.38
CA VAL A 111 -1.63 29.42 30.15
C VAL A 111 -0.18 29.33 29.69
N LEU A 112 0.78 29.57 30.60
CA LEU A 112 2.22 29.44 30.29
C LEU A 112 2.60 27.98 29.99
N GLY A 113 1.94 27.02 30.65
CA GLY A 113 2.12 25.60 30.39
C GLY A 113 1.67 25.20 28.98
N LEU A 114 0.51 25.71 28.52
CA LEU A 114 -0.02 25.46 27.19
C LEU A 114 0.80 26.17 26.10
N LEU A 115 1.13 27.44 26.31
CA LEU A 115 1.95 28.22 25.38
C LEU A 115 3.33 27.58 25.19
N TRP A 116 3.96 27.14 26.28
CA TRP A 116 5.22 26.41 26.24
C TRP A 116 5.13 25.12 25.41
N GLN A 117 4.04 24.36 25.55
CA GLN A 117 3.82 23.15 24.74
C GLN A 117 3.70 23.47 23.25
N ILE A 118 3.00 24.55 22.89
CA ILE A 118 2.87 25.00 21.49
C ILE A 118 4.24 25.42 20.93
N ILE A 119 5.00 26.23 21.68
CA ILE A 119 6.35 26.65 21.29
C ILE A 119 7.26 25.42 21.11
N LYS A 120 7.19 24.45 22.03
CA LYS A 120 7.97 23.21 21.97
C LYS A 120 7.66 22.40 20.70
N VAL A 121 6.39 22.27 20.31
CA VAL A 121 6.01 21.58 19.07
C VAL A 121 6.61 22.28 17.84
N GLY A 122 6.58 23.61 17.79
CA GLY A 122 7.18 24.38 16.69
C GLY A 122 8.70 24.23 16.62
N LEU A 123 9.39 24.38 17.76
CA LEU A 123 10.86 24.29 17.82
C LEU A 123 11.40 22.92 17.44
N PHE A 124 10.68 21.85 17.78
CA PHE A 124 11.14 20.47 17.58
C PHE A 124 10.66 19.85 16.27
N ALA A 125 9.89 20.60 15.47
CA ALA A 125 9.31 20.09 14.24
C ALA A 125 10.34 19.55 13.24
N ASP A 126 11.57 20.11 13.22
CA ASP A 126 12.64 19.73 12.27
C ASP A 126 13.76 18.91 12.91
N ILE A 127 13.63 18.57 14.20
CA ILE A 127 14.59 17.80 14.98
C ILE A 127 14.20 16.32 14.96
N GLU A 128 14.11 15.77 13.75
CA GLU A 128 13.71 14.39 13.49
C GLU A 128 14.52 13.81 12.32
N LEU A 129 14.93 12.54 12.41
CA LEU A 129 15.71 11.84 11.38
C LEU A 129 14.99 11.78 10.02
N SER A 130 13.65 11.73 10.01
CA SER A 130 12.85 11.72 8.78
C SER A 130 12.90 13.03 8.00
N ARG A 131 13.19 14.15 8.68
CA ARG A 131 13.28 15.50 8.09
C ARG A 131 14.71 15.95 7.88
N ASN A 132 15.62 15.55 8.76
CA ASN A 132 17.03 15.92 8.69
C ASN A 132 17.92 14.66 8.71
N GLU A 133 18.22 14.14 7.52
CA GLU A 133 19.08 12.97 7.32
C GLU A 133 20.50 13.16 7.88
N ALA A 134 20.95 14.41 8.08
CA ALA A 134 22.28 14.68 8.63
C ALA A 134 22.41 14.21 10.09
N LEU A 135 21.29 14.01 10.80
CA LEU A 135 21.25 13.45 12.16
C LEU A 135 21.83 12.01 12.23
N ILE A 136 21.91 11.29 11.11
CA ILE A 136 22.56 9.96 11.06
C ILE A 136 24.03 10.04 11.52
N ALA A 137 24.69 11.19 11.37
CA ALA A 137 26.05 11.41 11.85
C ALA A 137 26.20 11.28 13.38
N LEU A 138 25.09 11.34 14.13
CA LEU A 138 25.08 11.21 15.59
C LEU A 138 25.14 9.76 16.09
N LEU A 139 25.12 8.76 15.20
CA LEU A 139 25.18 7.34 15.55
C LEU A 139 26.52 6.99 16.22
N ASN A 140 26.47 6.28 17.37
CA ASN A 140 27.68 5.85 18.07
C ASN A 140 28.24 4.55 17.46
N GLU A 141 29.52 4.25 17.72
CA GLU A 141 30.14 3.01 17.30
C GLU A 141 29.42 1.79 17.90
N GLY A 142 28.85 0.94 17.02
CA GLY A 142 28.12 -0.28 17.41
C GLY A 142 26.62 -0.09 17.69
N GLU A 143 26.08 1.11 17.50
CA GLU A 143 24.65 1.40 17.62
C GLU A 143 23.93 1.22 16.27
N GLU A 144 22.72 0.66 16.28
CA GLU A 144 21.88 0.52 15.09
C GLU A 144 21.01 1.77 14.88
N LEU A 145 20.67 2.08 13.62
CA LEU A 145 19.86 3.25 13.26
C LEU A 145 18.50 3.29 14.00
N ASP A 146 17.88 2.13 14.18
CA ASP A 146 16.61 1.98 14.90
C ASP A 146 16.66 2.42 16.37
N GLN A 147 17.85 2.40 16.99
CA GLN A 147 18.02 2.86 18.37
C GLN A 147 18.08 4.39 18.44
N LEU A 148 18.72 5.02 17.45
CA LEU A 148 18.76 6.47 17.31
C LEU A 148 17.38 7.05 17.00
N MET A 149 16.58 6.33 16.19
CA MET A 149 15.20 6.71 15.85
C MET A 149 14.23 6.69 17.04
N LYS A 150 14.58 6.02 18.15
CA LYS A 150 13.73 5.95 19.37
C LYS A 150 13.96 7.10 20.35
N LEU A 151 14.96 7.95 20.11
CA LEU A 151 15.29 9.05 21.00
C LEU A 151 14.30 10.20 20.82
N SER A 152 13.90 10.79 21.95
CA SER A 152 13.11 12.02 21.94
C SER A 152 13.91 13.19 21.34
N PRO A 153 13.24 14.24 20.82
CA PRO A 153 13.94 15.43 20.30
C PRO A 153 14.88 16.09 21.33
N GLU A 154 14.56 16.01 22.63
CA GLU A 154 15.41 16.54 23.71
C GLU A 154 16.71 15.73 23.85
N GLU A 155 16.63 14.41 23.75
CA GLU A 155 17.78 13.51 23.79
C GLU A 155 18.63 13.62 22.52
N LEU A 156 18.00 13.79 21.35
CA LEU A 156 18.69 14.06 20.09
C LEU A 156 19.47 15.38 20.15
N LEU A 157 18.88 16.44 20.70
CA LEU A 157 19.58 17.72 20.92
C LEU A 157 20.74 17.57 21.89
N LEU A 158 20.55 16.86 23.00
CA LEU A 158 21.63 16.61 23.97
C LEU A 158 22.78 15.83 23.31
N ARG A 159 22.44 14.87 22.47
CA ARG A 159 23.40 14.07 21.70
C ARG A 159 24.14 14.90 20.65
N TRP A 160 23.43 15.79 19.96
CA TRP A 160 24.01 16.75 19.02
C TRP A 160 24.98 17.72 19.69
N VAL A 161 24.61 18.30 20.84
CA VAL A 161 25.52 19.17 21.60
C VAL A 161 26.76 18.39 22.01
N ASN A 162 26.60 17.17 22.53
CA ASN A 162 27.71 16.33 22.96
C ASN A 162 28.62 15.88 21.80
N TYR A 163 28.09 15.70 20.60
CA TYR A 163 28.87 15.43 19.40
C TYR A 163 29.83 16.61 19.09
N HIS A 164 29.31 17.83 19.09
CA HIS A 164 30.11 19.03 18.84
C HIS A 164 31.08 19.36 19.97
N LEU A 165 30.68 19.16 21.23
CA LEU A 165 31.58 19.31 22.38
C LEU A 165 32.73 18.31 22.34
N ALA A 166 32.47 17.06 21.96
CA ALA A 166 33.51 16.05 21.80
C ALA A 166 34.50 16.42 20.67
N ASN A 167 34.00 16.93 19.54
CA ASN A 167 34.83 17.44 18.44
C ASN A 167 35.67 18.67 18.85
N ALA A 168 35.19 19.46 19.81
CA ALA A 168 35.95 20.55 20.43
C ALA A 168 36.93 20.11 21.53
N GLY A 169 36.97 18.82 21.88
CA GLY A 169 37.78 18.29 22.98
C GLY A 169 37.27 18.67 24.38
N TRP A 170 35.97 19.02 24.51
CA TRP A 170 35.34 19.42 25.77
C TRP A 170 34.57 18.27 26.44
N GLN A 171 34.22 18.43 27.72
CA GLN A 171 33.47 17.44 28.49
C GLN A 171 32.00 17.37 28.03
N LYS A 172 31.43 16.16 28.06
CA LYS A 172 30.01 15.92 27.74
C LYS A 172 29.10 16.47 28.84
N ILE A 173 27.95 16.98 28.44
CA ILE A 173 26.87 17.44 29.32
C ILE A 173 25.75 16.37 29.37
N ASN A 174 25.03 16.30 30.48
CA ASN A 174 23.91 15.38 30.68
C ASN A 174 22.56 16.10 30.77
N ASN A 175 22.56 17.43 30.94
CA ASN A 175 21.33 18.21 31.05
C ASN A 175 21.53 19.67 30.61
N PHE A 176 20.45 20.33 30.17
CA PHE A 176 20.43 21.77 29.85
C PHE A 176 20.10 22.64 31.07
N SER A 177 20.55 22.25 32.27
CA SER A 177 20.33 23.01 33.51
C SER A 177 21.64 23.33 34.22
N GLN A 178 22.14 22.44 35.08
CA GLN A 178 23.35 22.64 35.88
C GLN A 178 24.62 22.69 35.02
N ASP A 179 24.71 21.83 34.00
CA ASP A 179 25.96 21.63 33.25
C ASP A 179 26.29 22.79 32.30
N ILE A 180 25.33 23.69 32.07
CA ILE A 180 25.45 24.82 31.14
C ILE A 180 25.38 26.20 31.84
N LYS A 181 25.19 26.23 33.17
CA LYS A 181 25.06 27.50 33.94
C LYS A 181 26.25 28.42 33.76
N ASP A 182 27.42 27.81 33.61
CA ASP A 182 28.67 28.50 33.48
C ASP A 182 28.88 29.06 32.05
N SER A 183 27.97 28.83 31.10
CA SER A 183 28.08 29.25 29.69
C SER A 183 29.31 28.75 28.93
N ARG A 184 30.18 27.91 29.52
CA ARG A 184 31.43 27.47 28.88
C ARG A 184 31.19 26.46 27.78
N ALA A 185 30.26 25.53 28.01
CA ALA A 185 29.81 24.59 26.98
C ALA A 185 29.26 25.34 25.76
N TYR A 186 28.49 26.42 25.97
CA TYR A 186 27.95 27.22 24.87
C TYR A 186 29.02 27.90 24.01
N TYR A 187 30.11 28.41 24.59
CA TYR A 187 31.21 28.98 23.80
C TYR A 187 31.84 27.95 22.85
N HIS A 188 32.07 26.73 23.34
CA HIS A 188 32.61 25.65 22.50
C HIS A 188 31.63 25.21 21.43
N LEU A 189 30.33 25.13 21.77
CA LEU A 189 29.28 24.81 20.81
C LEU A 189 29.17 25.86 19.70
N LEU A 190 29.03 27.14 20.06
CA LEU A 190 28.92 28.27 19.12
C LEU A 190 30.11 28.30 18.14
N ASN A 191 31.32 28.02 18.63
CA ASN A 191 32.52 27.98 17.80
C ASN A 191 32.57 26.81 16.82
N GLN A 192 31.93 25.68 17.15
CA GLN A 192 31.87 24.52 16.24
C GLN A 192 30.83 24.70 15.14
N ILE A 193 29.67 25.26 15.49
CA ILE A 193 28.54 25.41 14.55
C ILE A 193 28.65 26.65 13.66
N ALA A 194 29.43 27.66 14.06
CA ALA A 194 29.59 28.87 13.27
C ALA A 194 30.24 28.58 11.89
N PRO A 195 29.72 29.18 10.80
CA PRO A 195 30.22 28.93 9.46
C PRO A 195 31.68 29.37 9.32
N LYS A 196 32.53 28.45 8.85
CA LYS A 196 33.99 28.67 8.70
C LYS A 196 34.38 29.24 7.33
N GLY A 197 33.44 29.29 6.38
CA GLY A 197 33.65 29.82 5.03
C GLY A 197 34.34 28.85 4.05
N ASP A 198 34.17 27.54 4.25
CA ASP A 198 34.77 26.50 3.40
C ASP A 198 33.97 26.24 2.11
N ASP A 199 32.68 26.61 2.06
CA ASP A 199 31.80 26.50 0.89
C ASP A 199 31.68 27.85 0.14
N LEU A 200 31.53 27.77 -1.19
CA LEU A 200 31.68 28.90 -2.14
C LEU A 200 30.73 30.09 -1.93
N ASP A 201 29.70 29.97 -1.09
CA ASP A 201 28.64 30.96 -0.88
C ASP A 201 28.47 31.45 0.59
N GLU A 202 29.29 31.01 1.55
CA GLU A 202 29.14 31.37 2.98
C GLU A 202 30.19 32.35 3.52
N LEU A 203 29.74 33.46 4.14
CA LEU A 203 30.62 34.39 4.84
C LEU A 203 31.07 33.82 6.20
N PRO A 204 32.38 33.79 6.51
CA PRO A 204 32.88 33.23 7.76
C PRO A 204 32.51 34.09 8.96
N ILE A 205 31.89 33.49 9.98
CA ILE A 205 31.54 34.16 11.24
C ILE A 205 32.47 33.65 12.34
N LYS A 206 33.37 34.51 12.82
CA LYS A 206 34.30 34.16 13.89
C LYS A 206 33.70 34.48 15.27
N ILE A 207 33.63 33.46 16.12
CA ILE A 207 33.24 33.57 17.52
C ILE A 207 34.41 34.08 18.35
N ASP A 208 34.18 35.12 19.15
CA ASP A 208 35.18 35.69 20.05
C ASP A 208 35.14 35.00 21.42
N PHE A 209 36.31 34.55 21.90
CA PHE A 209 36.49 33.88 23.20
C PHE A 209 36.91 34.84 24.32
N SER A 210 37.03 36.15 24.06
CA SER A 210 37.43 37.15 25.07
C SER A 210 36.63 37.08 26.38
N GLY A 211 35.31 36.81 26.29
CA GLY A 211 34.41 36.67 27.43
C GLY A 211 34.49 35.33 28.17
N PHE A 212 35.16 34.31 27.61
CA PHE A 212 35.17 32.94 28.16
C PHE A 212 35.83 32.84 29.55
N HIS A 213 36.85 33.67 29.80
CA HIS A 213 37.61 33.66 31.06
C HIS A 213 37.06 34.62 32.12
N ASP A 214 35.91 35.27 31.88
CA ASP A 214 35.30 36.13 32.89
C ASP A 214 34.91 35.31 34.13
N LYS A 215 35.26 35.83 35.31
CA LYS A 215 34.95 35.21 36.61
C LYS A 215 33.48 35.37 36.99
N ASN A 216 32.78 36.35 36.42
CA ASN A 216 31.37 36.58 36.65
C ASN A 216 30.53 35.84 35.61
N ASP A 217 29.81 34.81 36.04
CA ASP A 217 28.99 33.96 35.18
C ASP A 217 27.92 34.75 34.40
N LEU A 218 27.38 35.83 34.98
CA LEU A 218 26.36 36.66 34.34
C LEU A 218 26.94 37.52 33.21
N ARG A 219 28.16 38.05 33.40
CA ARG A 219 28.87 38.76 32.33
C ARG A 219 29.32 37.80 31.23
N ARG A 220 29.79 36.61 31.61
CA ARG A 220 30.15 35.54 30.68
C ARG A 220 28.97 35.09 29.82
N ALA A 221 27.80 34.93 30.43
CA ALA A 221 26.55 34.61 29.73
C ALA A 221 26.12 35.72 28.75
N GLU A 222 26.25 37.00 29.12
CA GLU A 222 25.96 38.12 28.21
C GLU A 222 26.93 38.16 27.03
N CYS A 223 28.24 38.00 27.27
CA CYS A 223 29.21 37.92 26.18
C CYS A 223 28.97 36.71 25.26
N MET A 224 28.52 35.57 25.80
CA MET A 224 28.12 34.40 25.02
C MET A 224 26.91 34.68 24.13
N LEU A 225 25.86 35.31 24.69
CA LEU A 225 24.65 35.68 23.94
C LEU A 225 24.95 36.72 22.86
N GLN A 226 25.91 37.63 23.08
CA GLN A 226 26.39 38.53 22.03
C GLN A 226 27.09 37.79 20.88
N GLN A 227 27.74 36.65 21.15
CA GLN A 227 28.27 35.81 20.07
C GLN A 227 27.15 35.04 19.34
N ALA A 228 26.15 34.55 20.08
CA ALA A 228 24.97 33.93 19.47
C ALA A 228 24.16 34.91 18.61
N ASP A 229 24.15 36.20 18.97
CA ASP A 229 23.48 37.26 18.20
C ASP A 229 24.13 37.48 16.83
N LYS A 230 25.45 37.28 16.71
CA LYS A 230 26.14 37.29 15.41
C LYS A 230 25.66 36.18 14.47
N LEU A 231 25.16 35.08 15.03
CA LEU A 231 24.53 33.98 14.31
C LEU A 231 23.00 34.18 14.17
N GLY A 232 22.45 35.31 14.61
CA GLY A 232 20.99 35.55 14.63
C GLY A 232 20.21 34.69 15.63
N CYS A 233 20.90 34.02 16.57
CA CYS A 233 20.33 32.98 17.43
C CYS A 233 20.09 33.41 18.89
N ARG A 234 20.14 34.70 19.23
CA ARG A 234 20.03 35.21 20.62
C ARG A 234 18.68 34.93 21.33
N GLN A 235 17.65 34.56 20.59
CA GLN A 235 16.26 34.47 21.07
C GLN A 235 16.07 33.49 22.26
N PHE A 236 14.96 33.62 22.98
CA PHE A 236 14.49 32.77 24.10
C PHE A 236 15.18 32.92 25.47
N VAL A 237 16.44 33.33 25.54
CA VAL A 237 17.22 33.27 26.80
C VAL A 237 17.88 34.61 27.13
N THR A 238 17.79 35.03 28.40
CA THR A 238 18.59 36.14 28.95
C THR A 238 19.82 35.62 29.71
N PRO A 239 20.85 36.45 29.97
CA PRO A 239 22.01 36.03 30.76
C PRO A 239 21.64 35.48 32.15
N ALA A 240 20.61 36.05 32.77
CA ALA A 240 20.11 35.60 34.06
C ALA A 240 19.50 34.19 33.98
N ASP A 241 18.81 33.86 32.88
CA ASP A 241 18.18 32.56 32.66
C ASP A 241 19.21 31.45 32.42
N VAL A 242 20.32 31.77 31.75
CA VAL A 242 21.46 30.84 31.58
C VAL A 242 22.05 30.48 32.94
N VAL A 243 22.39 31.50 33.75
CA VAL A 243 23.02 31.29 35.06
C VAL A 243 22.06 30.64 36.05
N ALA A 244 20.76 30.96 35.97
CA ALA A 244 19.73 30.26 36.73
C ALA A 244 19.64 28.78 36.33
N GLY A 245 20.01 28.44 35.09
CA GLY A 245 19.95 27.10 34.50
C GLY A 245 18.51 26.67 34.27
N ASN A 246 17.68 27.57 33.71
CA ASN A 246 16.30 27.25 33.37
C ASN A 246 16.27 26.23 32.21
N PRO A 247 15.87 24.97 32.46
CA PRO A 247 16.00 23.91 31.46
C PRO A 247 15.15 24.16 30.21
N LYS A 248 13.98 24.79 30.36
CA LYS A 248 13.05 25.05 29.24
C LYS A 248 13.64 26.09 28.28
N LEU A 249 14.03 27.25 28.82
CA LEU A 249 14.56 28.34 27.99
C LEU A 249 15.88 27.95 27.32
N ASN A 250 16.77 27.28 28.05
CA ASN A 250 18.03 26.80 27.49
C ASN A 250 17.82 25.74 26.39
N LEU A 251 16.88 24.82 26.58
CA LEU A 251 16.49 23.85 25.55
C LEU A 251 15.93 24.54 24.29
N ALA A 252 15.11 25.59 24.44
CA ALA A 252 14.63 26.37 23.31
C ALA A 252 15.76 27.11 22.57
N PHE A 253 16.71 27.70 23.31
CA PHE A 253 17.89 28.32 22.73
C PHE A 253 18.75 27.32 21.95
N VAL A 254 18.99 26.12 22.50
CA VAL A 254 19.72 25.04 21.82
C VAL A 254 18.98 24.56 20.57
N ALA A 255 17.66 24.40 20.63
CA ALA A 255 16.85 24.03 19.47
C ALA A 255 16.93 25.08 18.36
N ASN A 256 16.91 26.37 18.72
CA ASN A 256 17.10 27.47 17.76
C ASN A 256 18.47 27.43 17.08
N LEU A 257 19.53 27.13 17.85
CA LEU A 257 20.89 26.95 17.31
C LEU A 257 20.93 25.79 16.33
N PHE A 258 20.32 24.64 16.67
CA PHE A 258 20.26 23.48 15.78
C PHE A 258 19.50 23.78 14.49
N ASN A 259 18.31 24.39 14.58
CA ASN A 259 17.49 24.68 13.39
C ASN A 259 18.14 25.68 12.45
N THR A 260 18.99 26.57 12.96
CA THR A 260 19.70 27.58 12.16
C THR A 260 21.03 27.06 11.62
N TYR A 261 21.81 26.36 12.45
CA TYR A 261 23.14 25.83 12.11
C TYR A 261 23.34 24.40 12.65
N PRO A 262 22.82 23.36 11.97
CA PRO A 262 23.01 21.98 12.40
C PRO A 262 24.48 21.54 12.39
N ALA A 263 25.26 22.03 11.41
CA ALA A 263 26.69 21.73 11.21
C ALA A 263 27.00 20.22 11.18
N LEU A 264 26.15 19.41 10.56
CA LEU A 264 26.33 17.98 10.36
C LEU A 264 26.49 17.66 8.87
N HIS A 265 27.44 16.80 8.52
CA HIS A 265 27.62 16.31 7.16
C HIS A 265 26.98 14.93 7.00
N LYS A 266 26.30 14.72 5.88
CA LYS A 266 25.74 13.41 5.54
C LYS A 266 26.89 12.39 5.35
N PRO A 267 26.85 11.22 6.00
CA PRO A 267 27.86 10.20 5.78
C PRO A 267 27.77 9.63 4.35
N ASP A 268 28.91 9.49 3.66
CA ASP A 268 29.01 8.97 2.27
C ASP A 268 28.61 7.49 2.09
N ASN A 269 28.34 6.78 3.20
CA ASN A 269 28.09 5.34 3.18
C ASN A 269 26.68 5.00 2.69
N SER A 270 26.65 4.42 1.48
CA SER A 270 25.49 3.82 0.80
C SER A 270 25.02 2.49 1.43
N SER A 271 25.29 2.28 2.73
CA SER A 271 25.00 1.04 3.46
C SER A 271 23.68 1.09 4.24
N TYR A 272 23.10 2.27 4.45
CA TYR A 272 21.84 2.42 5.17
C TYR A 272 20.68 2.35 4.19
N ASP A 273 19.71 1.47 4.46
CA ASP A 273 18.50 1.36 3.66
C ASP A 273 17.60 2.57 3.95
N LEU A 274 17.75 3.63 3.15
CA LEU A 274 16.99 4.88 3.25
C LEU A 274 15.47 4.67 3.13
N ASN A 275 15.01 3.49 2.68
CA ASN A 275 13.59 3.14 2.68
C ASN A 275 13.02 2.91 4.10
N LEU A 276 13.87 2.76 5.12
CA LEU A 276 13.45 2.72 6.55
C LEU A 276 13.14 4.10 7.14
N LEU A 277 13.49 5.19 6.45
CA LEU A 277 13.25 6.57 6.90
C LEU A 277 11.87 7.11 6.48
N GLU A 278 10.90 6.23 6.19
CA GLU A 278 9.52 6.67 6.00
C GLU A 278 9.07 7.42 7.27
N GLY A 279 8.81 8.73 7.11
CA GLY A 279 8.32 9.56 8.20
C GLY A 279 6.99 9.03 8.74
N GLU A 280 6.66 9.42 9.97
CA GLU A 280 5.44 8.98 10.64
C GLU A 280 4.20 9.11 9.72
N SER A 281 3.46 8.01 9.59
CA SER A 281 2.27 8.01 8.75
C SER A 281 1.17 8.91 9.33
N LYS A 282 0.28 9.42 8.48
CA LYS A 282 -0.85 10.25 8.95
C LYS A 282 -1.69 9.54 10.02
N GLU A 283 -1.88 8.21 9.88
CA GLU A 283 -2.62 7.38 10.84
C GLU A 283 -1.89 7.25 12.18
N GLU A 284 -0.58 6.99 12.16
CA GLU A 284 0.26 6.91 13.36
C GLU A 284 0.20 8.19 14.18
N ARG A 285 0.34 9.34 13.51
CA ARG A 285 0.26 10.66 14.14
C ARG A 285 -1.08 10.89 14.81
N THR A 286 -2.17 10.52 14.14
CA THR A 286 -3.52 10.65 14.70
C THR A 286 -3.69 9.79 15.95
N PHE A 287 -3.24 8.52 15.91
CA PHE A 287 -3.35 7.64 17.06
C PHE A 287 -2.47 8.10 18.23
N ARG A 288 -1.25 8.54 17.97
CA ARG A 288 -0.36 9.09 19.00
C ARG A 288 -0.98 10.31 19.68
N ASN A 289 -1.45 11.27 18.89
CA ASN A 289 -2.05 12.50 19.42
C ASN A 289 -3.33 12.19 20.22
N TRP A 290 -4.15 11.24 19.74
CA TRP A 290 -5.31 10.75 20.48
C TRP A 290 -4.91 10.15 21.84
N MET A 291 -3.96 9.22 21.92
CA MET A 291 -3.56 8.62 23.19
C MET A 291 -2.98 9.66 24.17
N ASN A 292 -2.10 10.54 23.68
CA ASN A 292 -1.52 11.60 24.51
C ASN A 292 -2.58 12.60 25.00
N SER A 293 -3.64 12.84 24.21
CA SER A 293 -4.78 13.67 24.64
C SER A 293 -5.61 13.06 25.77
N LEU A 294 -5.51 11.74 25.99
CA LEU A 294 -6.16 11.06 27.11
C LEU A 294 -5.30 11.10 28.39
N GLY A 295 -4.05 11.57 28.29
CA GLY A 295 -3.16 11.72 29.45
C GLY A 295 -2.46 10.42 29.86
N VAL A 296 -2.16 9.54 28.90
CA VAL A 296 -1.35 8.33 29.16
C VAL A 296 0.05 8.67 29.66
N SER A 297 0.64 7.80 30.47
CA SER A 297 1.98 7.95 31.04
C SER A 297 2.77 6.65 30.94
N PRO A 298 3.96 6.60 30.32
CA PRO A 298 4.73 7.71 29.76
C PRO A 298 4.11 8.30 28.49
N TYR A 299 4.57 9.50 28.11
CA TYR A 299 4.14 10.19 26.89
C TYR A 299 4.58 9.38 25.65
N VAL A 300 3.68 9.19 24.70
CA VAL A 300 3.94 8.39 23.48
C VAL A 300 4.64 9.28 22.46
N ASN A 301 5.89 8.97 22.13
CA ASN A 301 6.64 9.61 21.05
C ASN A 301 6.62 8.72 19.80
N HIS A 302 6.87 7.42 20.00
CA HIS A 302 6.95 6.41 18.94
C HIS A 302 5.93 5.31 19.19
N LEU A 303 4.92 5.25 18.32
CA LEU A 303 3.75 4.39 18.50
C LEU A 303 4.12 2.92 18.75
N TYR A 304 5.07 2.37 18.00
CA TYR A 304 5.35 0.93 18.05
C TYR A 304 6.29 0.53 19.19
N SER A 305 7.32 1.33 19.47
CA SER A 305 8.27 1.03 20.55
C SER A 305 7.68 1.28 21.92
N ASP A 306 6.90 2.35 22.07
CA ASP A 306 6.40 2.77 23.38
C ASP A 306 5.25 1.86 23.85
N LEU A 307 4.50 1.24 22.91
CA LEU A 307 3.45 0.28 23.20
C LEU A 307 3.96 -1.17 23.39
N SER A 308 5.26 -1.42 23.20
CA SER A 308 5.87 -2.77 23.19
C SER A 308 5.81 -3.53 24.52
N ASP A 309 5.51 -2.87 25.64
CA ASP A 309 5.32 -3.50 26.95
C ASP A 309 3.86 -3.50 27.43
N ALA A 310 2.95 -3.04 26.56
CA ALA A 310 1.51 -2.94 26.74
C ALA A 310 1.02 -2.08 27.93
N LEU A 311 1.87 -1.33 28.63
CA LEU A 311 1.44 -0.51 29.77
C LEU A 311 0.49 0.62 29.36
N ILE A 312 0.78 1.28 28.24
CA ILE A 312 -0.11 2.30 27.66
C ILE A 312 -1.42 1.66 27.21
N ILE A 313 -1.38 0.45 26.64
CA ILE A 313 -2.58 -0.28 26.22
C ILE A 313 -3.49 -0.58 27.42
N PHE A 314 -2.93 -0.97 28.57
CA PHE A 314 -3.71 -1.16 29.80
C PHE A 314 -4.34 0.13 30.31
N GLN A 315 -3.64 1.26 30.27
CA GLN A 315 -4.22 2.56 30.63
C GLN A 315 -5.38 2.92 29.70
N LEU A 316 -5.24 2.68 28.40
CA LEU A 316 -6.32 2.89 27.44
C LEU A 316 -7.50 1.94 27.68
N TYR A 317 -7.25 0.70 28.11
CA TYR A 317 -8.33 -0.20 28.52
C TYR A 317 -9.12 0.36 29.71
N ASP A 318 -8.45 0.84 30.76
CA ASP A 318 -9.14 1.48 31.89
C ASP A 318 -9.93 2.72 31.45
N MET A 319 -9.34 3.59 30.62
CA MET A 319 -9.99 4.79 30.08
C MET A 319 -11.20 4.45 29.21
N THR A 320 -11.19 3.31 28.51
CA THR A 320 -12.29 2.83 27.67
C THR A 320 -13.24 1.86 28.39
N ARG A 321 -13.16 1.80 29.73
CA ARG A 321 -14.01 0.96 30.60
C ARG A 321 -13.88 -0.54 30.34
N VAL A 322 -12.69 -1.01 29.96
CA VAL A 322 -12.32 -2.42 29.92
C VAL A 322 -11.57 -2.74 31.22
N PRO A 323 -12.08 -3.67 32.05
CA PRO A 323 -11.49 -3.92 33.36
C PRO A 323 -10.11 -4.57 33.23
N VAL A 324 -9.07 -3.92 33.77
CA VAL A 324 -7.69 -4.46 33.85
C VAL A 324 -7.37 -4.88 35.28
N ASP A 325 -6.92 -6.13 35.45
CA ASP A 325 -6.29 -6.56 36.71
C ASP A 325 -4.81 -6.15 36.74
N TRP A 326 -4.53 -5.03 37.43
CA TRP A 326 -3.19 -4.48 37.59
C TRP A 326 -2.24 -5.34 38.43
N ASN A 327 -2.75 -6.32 39.18
CA ASN A 327 -1.89 -7.24 39.93
C ASN A 327 -1.20 -8.26 39.02
N HIS A 328 -1.77 -8.50 37.84
CA HIS A 328 -1.21 -9.40 36.83
C HIS A 328 -0.20 -8.70 35.90
N VAL A 329 -0.13 -7.36 35.93
CA VAL A 329 0.70 -6.56 35.03
C VAL A 329 2.13 -6.41 35.57
N ASN A 330 3.11 -6.80 34.77
CA ASN A 330 4.53 -6.58 35.08
C ASN A 330 4.89 -5.11 34.84
N LYS A 331 5.57 -4.45 35.79
CA LYS A 331 5.95 -3.02 35.71
C LYS A 331 7.47 -2.85 35.66
N PRO A 332 7.99 -1.79 35.00
CA PRO A 332 9.41 -1.48 35.01
C PRO A 332 9.90 -1.10 36.44
N PRO A 333 11.19 -1.28 36.75
CA PRO A 333 12.27 -1.71 35.86
C PRO A 333 12.25 -3.23 35.60
N TYR A 334 12.39 -3.61 34.33
CA TYR A 334 12.47 -5.03 33.92
C TYR A 334 13.89 -5.59 34.15
N PRO A 335 14.04 -6.87 34.53
CA PRO A 335 15.35 -7.49 34.71
C PRO A 335 16.14 -7.56 33.39
N SER A 336 17.46 -7.41 33.46
CA SER A 336 18.35 -7.45 32.28
C SER A 336 18.31 -8.78 31.53
N LEU A 337 18.15 -9.89 32.26
CA LEU A 337 17.89 -11.21 31.70
C LEU A 337 16.40 -11.54 31.86
N GLY A 338 15.70 -11.79 30.76
CA GLY A 338 14.27 -12.15 30.78
C GLY A 338 13.29 -10.97 30.83
N GLY A 339 13.76 -9.72 30.81
CA GLY A 339 12.90 -8.54 30.74
C GLY A 339 11.98 -8.54 29.51
N ASN A 340 12.45 -9.02 28.36
CA ASN A 340 11.60 -9.13 27.17
C ASN A 340 10.47 -10.16 27.34
N MET A 341 10.71 -11.24 28.09
CA MET A 341 9.66 -12.22 28.39
C MET A 341 8.54 -11.59 29.21
N LYS A 342 8.88 -10.72 30.18
CA LYS A 342 7.90 -9.98 31.00
C LYS A 342 7.06 -9.01 30.17
N LYS A 343 7.66 -8.36 29.17
CA LYS A 343 6.92 -7.53 28.20
C LYS A 343 5.97 -8.37 27.33
N ILE A 344 6.42 -9.52 26.85
CA ILE A 344 5.57 -10.45 26.07
C ILE A 344 4.41 -10.99 26.93
N GLU A 345 4.63 -11.29 28.20
CA GLU A 345 3.56 -11.65 29.15
C GLU A 345 2.50 -10.55 29.24
N ASN A 346 2.91 -9.28 29.39
CA ASN A 346 1.99 -8.15 29.36
C ASN A 346 1.23 -8.04 28.03
N CYS A 347 1.92 -8.14 26.89
CA CYS A 347 1.27 -8.06 25.58
C CYS A 347 0.29 -9.20 25.35
N ASN A 348 0.60 -10.43 25.79
CA ASN A 348 -0.32 -11.56 25.72
C ASN A 348 -1.59 -11.28 26.55
N TYR A 349 -1.43 -10.75 27.76
CA TYR A 349 -2.55 -10.37 28.60
C TYR A 349 -3.40 -9.25 27.98
N ALA A 350 -2.78 -8.25 27.35
CA ALA A 350 -3.49 -7.19 26.63
C ALA A 350 -4.33 -7.72 25.45
N VAL A 351 -3.80 -8.71 24.71
CA VAL A 351 -4.54 -9.38 23.62
C VAL A 351 -5.68 -10.24 24.18
N GLU A 352 -5.46 -10.93 25.29
CA GLU A 352 -6.50 -11.71 25.98
C GLU A 352 -7.65 -10.83 26.46
N LEU A 353 -7.37 -9.70 27.12
CA LEU A 353 -8.38 -8.73 27.51
C LEU A 353 -9.13 -8.17 26.31
N GLY A 354 -8.42 -7.90 25.21
CA GLY A 354 -9.00 -7.47 23.94
C GLY A 354 -10.03 -8.48 23.41
N LYS A 355 -9.68 -9.77 23.38
CA LYS A 355 -10.57 -10.84 22.88
C LYS A 355 -11.73 -11.12 23.84
N THR A 356 -11.46 -11.24 25.13
CA THR A 356 -12.43 -11.75 26.12
C THR A 356 -13.32 -10.65 26.73
N LYS A 357 -12.73 -9.53 27.15
CA LYS A 357 -13.43 -8.43 27.83
C LYS A 357 -13.92 -7.38 26.83
N ALA A 358 -13.05 -6.96 25.91
CA ALA A 358 -13.37 -5.91 24.94
C ALA A 358 -14.10 -6.44 23.68
N LYS A 359 -14.09 -7.77 23.45
CA LYS A 359 -14.68 -8.45 22.28
C LYS A 359 -14.15 -7.92 20.93
N PHE A 360 -12.86 -7.65 20.89
CA PHE A 360 -12.15 -7.20 19.69
C PHE A 360 -11.90 -8.35 18.71
N SER A 361 -11.94 -8.03 17.41
CA SER A 361 -11.57 -8.95 16.35
C SER A 361 -10.05 -8.94 16.20
N LEU A 362 -9.38 -9.78 16.99
CA LEU A 362 -7.92 -9.91 17.04
C LEU A 362 -7.49 -11.25 16.44
N VAL A 363 -8.03 -11.60 15.27
CA VAL A 363 -7.70 -12.85 14.56
C VAL A 363 -6.24 -12.78 14.08
N GLY A 364 -5.42 -13.75 14.51
CA GLY A 364 -4.01 -13.80 14.12
C GLY A 364 -3.06 -12.86 14.88
N ILE A 365 -3.54 -12.07 15.85
CA ILE A 365 -2.68 -11.21 16.71
C ILE A 365 -2.29 -12.00 17.97
N ALA A 366 -0.98 -12.11 18.22
CA ALA A 366 -0.39 -12.62 19.45
C ALA A 366 0.40 -11.53 20.20
N GLY A 367 0.71 -11.74 21.47
CA GLY A 367 1.44 -10.74 22.27
C GLY A 367 2.86 -10.50 21.77
N HIS A 368 3.49 -11.48 21.12
CA HIS A 368 4.81 -11.28 20.51
C HIS A 368 4.78 -10.24 19.39
N ASP A 369 3.68 -10.16 18.62
CA ASP A 369 3.58 -9.24 17.48
C ASP A 369 3.54 -7.77 17.96
N LEU A 370 2.89 -7.54 19.11
CA LEU A 370 2.85 -6.23 19.76
C LEU A 370 4.21 -5.88 20.38
N ASN A 371 4.89 -6.85 20.98
CA ASN A 371 6.20 -6.64 21.60
C ASN A 371 7.30 -6.34 20.57
N GLU A 372 7.25 -6.99 19.41
CA GLU A 372 8.13 -6.70 18.26
C GLU A 372 7.80 -5.37 17.58
N GLY A 373 6.64 -4.78 17.85
CA GLY A 373 6.21 -3.51 17.27
C GLY A 373 5.70 -3.64 15.83
N ASN A 374 5.02 -4.73 15.49
CA ASN A 374 4.47 -4.93 14.14
C ASN A 374 3.47 -3.80 13.81
N PRO A 375 3.71 -3.01 12.74
CA PRO A 375 2.96 -1.78 12.50
C PRO A 375 1.49 -2.05 12.18
N THR A 376 1.20 -3.01 11.29
CA THR A 376 -0.17 -3.32 10.88
C THR A 376 -1.02 -3.85 12.03
N LEU A 377 -0.45 -4.73 12.86
CA LEU A 377 -1.19 -5.37 13.96
C LEU A 377 -1.38 -4.44 15.15
N THR A 378 -0.37 -3.61 15.44
CA THR A 378 -0.47 -2.57 16.48
C THR A 378 -1.51 -1.52 16.10
N LEU A 379 -1.47 -1.00 14.86
CA LEU A 379 -2.48 -0.06 14.36
C LEU A 379 -3.89 -0.66 14.39
N ALA A 380 -4.05 -1.95 14.08
CA ALA A 380 -5.35 -2.62 14.14
C ALA A 380 -5.93 -2.68 15.56
N LEU A 381 -5.11 -2.96 16.57
CA LEU A 381 -5.54 -2.95 17.97
C LEU A 381 -5.87 -1.54 18.46
N VAL A 382 -4.99 -0.56 18.18
CA VAL A 382 -5.18 0.84 18.58
C VAL A 382 -6.42 1.44 17.91
N TRP A 383 -6.67 1.12 16.64
CA TRP A 383 -7.91 1.46 15.95
C TRP A 383 -9.14 0.89 16.65
N GLN A 384 -9.12 -0.37 17.07
CA GLN A 384 -10.25 -0.99 17.77
C GLN A 384 -10.49 -0.37 19.15
N LEU A 385 -9.43 -0.02 19.87
CA LEU A 385 -9.52 0.74 21.13
C LEU A 385 -10.17 2.11 20.92
N MET A 386 -9.68 2.88 19.95
CA MET A 386 -10.23 4.18 19.60
C MET A 386 -11.70 4.05 19.17
N ARG A 387 -12.02 3.07 18.30
CA ARG A 387 -13.39 2.77 17.88
C ARG A 387 -14.29 2.37 19.05
N ARG A 388 -13.78 1.68 20.07
CA ARG A 388 -14.57 1.29 21.25
C ARG A 388 -14.94 2.50 22.11
N GLN A 389 -14.01 3.43 22.33
CA GLN A 389 -14.29 4.68 23.02
C GLN A 389 -15.46 5.42 22.36
N ILE A 390 -15.51 5.35 21.03
CA ILE A 390 -16.56 5.96 20.20
C ILE A 390 -17.87 5.16 20.23
N LYS A 391 -17.79 3.82 20.17
CA LYS A 391 -18.95 2.90 20.11
C LYS A 391 -19.83 2.88 21.35
N ALA A 392 -19.42 3.47 22.47
CA ALA A 392 -20.34 3.80 23.54
C ALA A 392 -21.45 4.79 23.08
N SER A 393 -21.30 5.37 21.89
CA SER A 393 -22.16 6.37 21.26
C SER A 393 -22.46 5.97 19.78
N VAL A 394 -23.29 4.94 19.56
CA VAL A 394 -24.03 4.60 18.30
C VAL A 394 -23.21 4.19 17.05
N GLN A 395 -23.80 3.35 16.17
CA GLN A 395 -23.18 2.63 15.05
C GLN A 395 -23.91 2.90 13.72
N PHE A 396 -23.19 3.33 12.66
CA PHE A 396 -23.70 3.43 11.27
C PHE A 396 -22.61 3.10 10.23
N THR A 397 -23.02 2.53 9.09
CA THR A 397 -22.21 2.05 7.94
C THR A 397 -21.87 3.15 6.93
N GLN A 398 -20.74 2.99 6.24
CA GLN A 398 -20.10 3.95 5.34
C GLN A 398 -19.98 3.39 3.92
N GLN A 399 -20.30 4.19 2.91
CA GLN A 399 -19.55 4.27 1.64
C GLN A 399 -20.03 5.42 0.72
N ASP A 400 -20.55 6.52 1.28
CA ASP A 400 -21.09 7.61 0.48
C ASP A 400 -20.01 8.54 -0.06
N LYS A 401 -19.82 8.54 -1.38
CA LYS A 401 -18.94 9.50 -2.09
C LYS A 401 -19.37 10.96 -1.88
N SER A 402 -20.61 11.20 -1.46
CA SER A 402 -21.13 12.53 -1.11
C SER A 402 -20.38 13.15 0.07
N ILE A 403 -19.76 12.36 0.95
CA ILE A 403 -18.95 12.84 2.09
C ILE A 403 -17.74 13.66 1.61
N SER A 404 -17.21 13.39 0.41
CA SER A 404 -16.09 14.14 -0.18
C SER A 404 -16.36 15.65 -0.30
N THR A 405 -17.63 16.04 -0.36
CA THR A 405 -18.06 17.44 -0.47
C THR A 405 -18.08 18.16 0.88
N SER A 406 -17.97 17.39 1.97
CA SER A 406 -18.17 17.81 3.37
C SER A 406 -19.54 18.41 3.69
N LEU A 407 -20.46 18.52 2.70
CA LEU A 407 -21.82 19.03 2.90
C LEU A 407 -22.64 18.17 3.86
N PRO A 408 -22.63 16.82 3.79
CA PRO A 408 -23.39 16.01 4.75
C PRO A 408 -22.89 16.17 6.19
N VAL A 409 -21.60 16.46 6.37
CA VAL A 409 -21.00 16.71 7.68
C VAL A 409 -21.43 18.09 8.20
N LEU A 410 -21.42 19.11 7.34
CA LEU A 410 -21.87 20.46 7.67
C LEU A 410 -23.37 20.50 7.96
N ASP A 411 -24.19 19.80 7.18
CA ASP A 411 -25.63 19.69 7.40
C ASP A 411 -25.93 18.95 8.72
N LEU A 412 -25.12 17.94 9.08
CA LEU A 412 -25.22 17.27 10.38
C LEU A 412 -24.82 18.20 11.53
N ILE A 413 -23.75 18.99 11.37
CA ILE A 413 -23.34 19.99 12.37
C ILE A 413 -24.46 21.01 12.57
N ASP A 414 -25.06 21.49 11.50
CA ASP A 414 -26.18 22.44 11.57
C ASP A 414 -27.44 21.79 12.18
N ALA A 415 -27.64 20.48 12.02
CA ALA A 415 -28.71 19.77 12.71
C ALA A 415 -28.46 19.62 14.23
N ILE A 416 -27.20 19.39 14.64
CA ILE A 416 -26.80 19.21 16.04
C ILE A 416 -26.72 20.55 16.78
N ALA A 417 -26.17 21.56 16.12
CA ALA A 417 -26.01 22.92 16.61
C ALA A 417 -26.56 23.90 15.55
N PRO A 418 -27.88 24.12 15.53
CA PRO A 418 -28.52 24.99 14.53
C PRO A 418 -27.91 26.38 14.53
N LYS A 419 -27.57 26.87 13.33
CA LYS A 419 -26.90 28.16 13.06
C LYS A 419 -25.38 28.18 13.35
N ALA A 420 -24.76 27.06 13.72
CA ALA A 420 -23.30 26.98 13.86
C ALA A 420 -22.57 27.03 12.51
N VAL A 421 -23.22 26.58 11.43
CA VAL A 421 -22.70 26.60 10.06
C VAL A 421 -23.23 27.84 9.34
N ARG A 422 -22.32 28.69 8.86
CA ARG A 422 -22.67 29.87 8.04
C ARG A 422 -22.86 29.44 6.59
N PRO A 423 -24.08 29.57 6.01
CA PRO A 423 -24.33 29.15 4.63
C PRO A 423 -23.46 29.89 3.61
N GLU A 424 -23.08 31.14 3.90
CA GLU A 424 -22.22 31.98 3.06
C GLU A 424 -20.78 31.47 2.94
N MET A 425 -20.33 30.67 3.91
CA MET A 425 -18.99 30.07 3.92
C MET A 425 -18.96 28.66 3.33
N VAL A 426 -20.12 28.13 2.94
CA VAL A 426 -20.26 26.78 2.40
C VAL A 426 -20.66 26.86 0.93
N LYS A 427 -19.73 26.49 0.05
CA LYS A 427 -20.03 26.40 -1.37
C LYS A 427 -20.74 25.06 -1.64
N ARG A 428 -21.94 25.09 -2.24
CA ARG A 428 -22.75 23.88 -2.48
C ARG A 428 -22.77 23.43 -3.95
N GLU A 429 -22.64 24.35 -4.89
CA GLU A 429 -22.71 24.10 -6.34
C GLU A 429 -21.32 24.20 -7.00
N ASP A 430 -21.10 23.43 -8.08
CA ASP A 430 -19.87 23.41 -8.88
C ASP A 430 -18.56 23.32 -8.06
N LEU A 431 -18.48 22.28 -7.24
CA LEU A 431 -17.38 22.05 -6.30
C LEU A 431 -16.09 21.63 -7.02
N SER A 432 -15.10 22.53 -7.06
CA SER A 432 -13.71 22.15 -7.35
C SER A 432 -13.10 21.37 -6.17
N ASP A 433 -11.99 20.68 -6.38
CA ASP A 433 -11.33 19.95 -5.29
C ASP A 433 -10.79 20.91 -4.20
N GLN A 434 -10.45 22.15 -4.57
CA GLN A 434 -10.09 23.20 -3.62
C GLN A 434 -11.31 23.65 -2.78
N ASP A 435 -12.50 23.72 -3.39
CA ASP A 435 -13.73 24.07 -2.69
C ASP A 435 -14.15 22.98 -1.70
N LYS A 436 -14.02 21.70 -2.08
CA LYS A 436 -14.24 20.56 -1.18
C LYS A 436 -13.30 20.61 0.02
N LEU A 437 -12.02 20.93 -0.21
CA LEU A 437 -11.03 21.08 0.84
C LEU A 437 -11.35 22.26 1.78
N ASN A 438 -11.81 23.38 1.23
CA ASN A 438 -12.23 24.56 2.02
C ASN A 438 -13.47 24.24 2.87
N ASN A 439 -14.46 23.55 2.32
CA ASN A 439 -15.62 23.06 3.05
C ASN A 439 -15.21 22.07 4.16
N ALA A 440 -14.26 21.17 3.90
CA ALA A 440 -13.73 20.23 4.89
C ALA A 440 -13.01 20.93 6.05
N LYS A 441 -12.15 21.91 5.75
CA LYS A 441 -11.48 22.77 6.74
C LYS A 441 -12.49 23.51 7.61
N TYR A 442 -13.53 24.05 6.99
CA TYR A 442 -14.60 24.73 7.70
C TYR A 442 -15.37 23.76 8.60
N ALA A 443 -15.77 22.59 8.08
CA ALA A 443 -16.49 21.56 8.85
C ALA A 443 -15.72 21.14 10.11
N ILE A 444 -14.42 20.86 10.00
CA ILE A 444 -13.58 20.48 11.15
C ILE A 444 -13.44 21.63 12.16
N SER A 445 -13.35 22.87 11.67
CA SER A 445 -13.21 24.04 12.55
C SER A 445 -14.49 24.31 13.34
N VAL A 446 -15.65 24.26 12.67
CA VAL A 446 -16.97 24.40 13.32
C VAL A 446 -17.20 23.24 14.28
N ALA A 447 -16.78 22.03 13.91
CA ALA A 447 -16.88 20.87 14.77
C ALA A 447 -16.10 21.01 16.08
N ARG A 448 -14.85 21.46 16.00
CA ARG A 448 -14.03 21.72 17.19
C ARG A 448 -14.57 22.86 18.03
N LYS A 449 -15.22 23.84 17.40
CA LYS A 449 -15.90 24.95 18.06
C LYS A 449 -17.06 24.43 18.91
N ILE A 450 -17.91 23.56 18.36
CA ILE A 450 -19.01 22.93 19.11
C ILE A 450 -18.55 21.81 20.06
N GLY A 451 -17.27 21.79 20.48
CA GLY A 451 -16.75 20.86 21.48
C GLY A 451 -16.33 19.48 20.99
N ALA A 452 -16.44 19.16 19.69
CA ALA A 452 -16.01 17.87 19.16
C ALA A 452 -14.48 17.80 19.09
N ARG A 453 -13.86 16.87 19.84
CA ARG A 453 -12.45 16.54 19.66
C ARG A 453 -12.33 15.81 18.33
N ILE A 454 -11.73 16.45 17.31
CA ILE A 454 -11.53 15.90 15.94
C ILE A 454 -10.02 15.88 15.57
N TYR A 455 -9.43 14.69 15.34
CA TYR A 455 -8.04 14.46 14.94
C TYR A 455 -7.88 14.14 13.44
N ALA A 456 -9.00 14.04 12.71
CA ALA A 456 -9.00 13.87 11.26
C ALA A 456 -8.52 15.15 10.55
N LEU A 457 -7.85 14.99 9.41
CA LEU A 457 -7.44 16.09 8.55
C LEU A 457 -8.55 16.45 7.55
N PRO A 458 -8.57 17.68 7.03
CA PRO A 458 -9.50 18.07 5.96
C PRO A 458 -9.43 17.14 4.74
N ASP A 459 -8.22 16.70 4.38
CA ASP A 459 -8.01 15.76 3.27
C ASP A 459 -8.71 14.41 3.51
N ASP A 460 -8.82 13.96 4.76
CA ASP A 460 -9.43 12.66 5.07
C ASP A 460 -10.95 12.64 4.80
N LEU A 461 -11.61 13.81 4.89
CA LEU A 461 -13.01 13.99 4.51
C LEU A 461 -13.16 14.01 2.99
N VAL A 462 -12.28 14.72 2.28
CA VAL A 462 -12.31 14.84 0.80
C VAL A 462 -11.98 13.52 0.11
N GLU A 463 -10.99 12.77 0.61
CA GLU A 463 -10.60 11.46 0.11
C GLU A 463 -11.56 10.33 0.54
N VAL A 464 -12.52 10.63 1.41
CA VAL A 464 -13.51 9.68 1.98
C VAL A 464 -12.81 8.45 2.55
N LYS A 465 -11.83 8.65 3.44
CA LYS A 465 -11.18 7.53 4.13
C LYS A 465 -12.16 6.90 5.12
N PRO A 466 -12.48 5.60 5.02
CA PRO A 466 -13.50 4.97 5.86
C PRO A 466 -13.18 5.11 7.36
N LYS A 467 -11.95 4.80 7.79
CA LYS A 467 -11.57 4.85 9.20
C LYS A 467 -11.67 6.25 9.83
N MET A 468 -11.30 7.32 9.11
CA MET A 468 -11.28 8.68 9.65
C MET A 468 -12.64 9.40 9.59
N SER A 469 -13.45 9.11 8.58
CA SER A 469 -14.81 9.66 8.47
C SER A 469 -15.78 9.07 9.51
N HIS A 470 -15.44 7.93 10.12
CA HIS A 470 -16.14 7.42 11.30
C HIS A 470 -15.97 8.34 12.52
N TRP A 471 -14.82 9.02 12.60
CA TRP A 471 -14.42 9.81 13.77
C TRP A 471 -15.20 11.11 13.88
N SER A 472 -15.37 11.83 12.76
CA SER A 472 -16.10 13.09 12.73
C SER A 472 -17.52 12.91 13.23
N ARG A 473 -18.29 11.99 12.63
CA ARG A 473 -19.71 11.71 12.96
C ARG A 473 -19.97 11.43 14.44
N ALA A 474 -19.11 10.65 15.09
CA ALA A 474 -19.35 10.22 16.46
C ALA A 474 -18.77 11.16 17.52
N ALA A 475 -17.74 11.95 17.18
CA ALA A 475 -17.26 13.04 18.05
C ALA A 475 -18.35 14.09 18.27
N PHE A 476 -19.18 14.37 17.26
CA PHE A 476 -20.31 15.31 17.37
C PHE A 476 -21.36 14.90 18.40
N GLN A 477 -21.56 13.60 18.61
CA GLN A 477 -22.60 13.08 19.51
C GLN A 477 -22.13 12.96 20.97
N SER A 478 -20.84 13.20 21.23
CA SER A 478 -20.23 13.19 22.57
C SER A 478 -20.15 14.56 23.25
N CYS A 479 -20.73 15.60 22.64
CA CYS A 479 -20.67 16.97 23.16
C CYS A 479 -21.56 17.15 24.42
N PRO A 480 -21.07 17.76 25.51
CA PRO A 480 -21.81 17.89 26.78
C PRO A 480 -23.07 18.77 26.73
N ILE A 481 -23.33 19.47 25.63
CA ILE A 481 -24.39 20.50 25.54
C ILE A 481 -25.81 19.89 25.45
N THR A 482 -25.97 18.58 25.30
CA THR A 482 -27.31 17.96 25.23
C THR A 482 -27.84 17.54 26.60
N LEU A 483 -28.17 18.53 27.43
CA LEU A 483 -29.17 18.37 28.49
C LEU A 483 -30.57 18.37 27.85
N ASN A 484 -31.23 17.20 27.97
CA ASN A 484 -32.62 16.90 27.65
C ASN A 484 -32.99 16.85 26.15
N CYS A 485 -33.46 15.66 25.75
CA CYS A 485 -34.16 15.30 24.51
C CYS A 485 -33.29 14.91 23.29
N PRO A 486 -32.77 13.67 23.21
CA PRO A 486 -32.25 13.13 21.96
C PRO A 486 -33.00 11.90 21.40
N GLU A 487 -34.09 11.43 21.99
CA GLU A 487 -34.76 10.21 21.50
C GLU A 487 -35.96 10.45 20.56
N VAL A 488 -36.61 11.64 20.59
CA VAL A 488 -37.92 11.80 19.92
C VAL A 488 -37.89 12.69 18.66
N VAL A 489 -36.92 13.61 18.52
CA VAL A 489 -36.97 14.64 17.44
C VAL A 489 -36.13 14.26 16.21
N ILE A 490 -35.02 13.56 16.38
CA ILE A 490 -34.18 13.10 15.24
C ILE A 490 -34.86 11.94 14.48
N LEU A 491 -35.69 11.16 15.17
CA LEU A 491 -36.57 10.15 14.57
C LEU A 491 -37.75 10.75 13.79
N ALA A 492 -38.10 12.03 13.97
CA ALA A 492 -39.23 12.65 13.28
C ALA A 492 -38.87 13.27 11.91
N LEU A 493 -37.58 13.55 11.65
CA LEU A 493 -37.14 14.28 10.46
C LEU A 493 -36.59 13.38 9.32
N PHE A 494 -36.35 12.09 9.59
CA PHE A 494 -35.89 11.13 8.57
C PHE A 494 -36.99 10.23 8.00
N PHE A 495 -38.22 10.28 8.53
CA PHE A 495 -39.32 9.41 8.13
C PHE A 495 -40.42 10.17 7.39
N GLU A 496 -40.17 10.57 6.14
CA GLU A 496 -41.23 11.16 5.28
C GLU A 496 -42.11 10.11 4.58
N SER A 497 -41.92 8.80 4.84
CA SER A 497 -42.66 7.73 4.12
C SER A 497 -43.17 6.54 4.95
N LEU A 498 -42.94 6.49 6.27
CA LEU A 498 -43.44 5.41 7.14
C LEU A 498 -44.34 5.96 8.23
N THR A 499 -45.34 5.17 8.66
CA THR A 499 -46.15 5.51 9.82
C THR A 499 -45.30 5.45 11.10
N PRO A 500 -45.64 6.20 12.17
CA PRO A 500 -44.91 6.17 13.45
C PRO A 500 -44.78 4.77 14.05
N VAL A 501 -45.73 3.89 13.73
CA VAL A 501 -45.76 2.50 14.19
C VAL A 501 -44.75 1.66 13.40
N GLU A 502 -44.69 1.79 12.07
CA GLU A 502 -43.70 1.10 11.22
C GLU A 502 -42.24 1.57 11.47
N ALA A 503 -42.07 2.84 11.85
CA ALA A 503 -40.77 3.38 12.28
C ALA A 503 -40.30 2.76 13.61
N ASN A 504 -41.22 2.54 14.55
CA ASN A 504 -40.94 1.91 15.83
C ASN A 504 -40.67 0.40 15.70
N ASP A 505 -41.40 -0.28 14.80
CA ASP A 505 -41.15 -1.68 14.43
C ASP A 505 -39.74 -1.86 13.83
N SER A 506 -39.37 -1.02 12.86
CA SER A 506 -38.04 -1.07 12.22
C SER A 506 -36.90 -0.82 13.22
N LEU A 507 -37.11 0.13 14.15
CA LEU A 507 -36.16 0.45 15.20
C LEU A 507 -36.00 -0.70 16.22
N ALA A 508 -37.08 -1.37 16.62
CA ALA A 508 -37.03 -2.51 17.52
C ALA A 508 -36.28 -3.71 16.91
N ILE A 509 -36.42 -3.90 15.60
CA ILE A 509 -35.69 -4.93 14.83
C ILE A 509 -34.19 -4.56 14.71
N ASP A 510 -33.88 -3.29 14.44
CA ASP A 510 -32.50 -2.79 14.40
C ASP A 510 -31.78 -2.91 15.76
N LEU A 511 -32.50 -2.68 16.86
CA LEU A 511 -31.99 -2.81 18.23
C LEU A 511 -31.90 -4.26 18.72
N GLY A 512 -32.49 -5.23 18.00
CA GLY A 512 -32.49 -6.64 18.36
C GLY A 512 -33.42 -6.99 19.53
N ASP A 513 -34.46 -6.19 19.79
CA ASP A 513 -35.42 -6.46 20.88
C ASP A 513 -36.46 -7.49 20.47
N TYR A 514 -36.14 -8.77 20.69
CA TYR A 514 -37.01 -9.90 20.37
C TYR A 514 -38.41 -9.79 20.99
N TYR A 515 -38.51 -9.34 22.25
CA TYR A 515 -39.80 -9.31 22.95
C TYR A 515 -40.71 -8.22 22.39
N MET A 516 -40.14 -7.05 22.11
CA MET A 516 -40.89 -5.94 21.52
C MET A 516 -41.34 -6.29 20.10
N VAL A 517 -40.46 -6.85 19.27
CA VAL A 517 -40.81 -7.29 17.90
C VAL A 517 -41.89 -8.37 17.92
N LYS A 518 -41.80 -9.35 18.82
CA LYS A 518 -42.83 -10.38 18.98
C LYS A 518 -44.18 -9.79 19.40
N LYS A 519 -44.17 -8.87 20.36
CA LYS A 519 -45.38 -8.19 20.82
C LYS A 519 -46.05 -7.40 19.69
N LEU A 520 -45.26 -6.64 18.93
CA LEU A 520 -45.72 -5.84 17.79
C LEU A 520 -46.31 -6.72 16.68
N LEU A 521 -45.69 -7.88 16.40
CA LEU A 521 -46.21 -8.86 15.44
C LEU A 521 -47.49 -9.57 15.91
N GLU A 522 -47.63 -9.85 17.21
CA GLU A 522 -48.83 -10.48 17.79
C GLU A 522 -50.02 -9.49 17.87
N GLU A 523 -49.75 -8.23 18.22
CA GLU A 523 -50.73 -7.13 18.25
C GLU A 523 -51.22 -6.75 16.83
N ASN A 524 -50.45 -7.06 15.79
CA ASN A 524 -50.75 -6.81 14.38
C ASN A 524 -51.78 -7.76 13.73
N SER A 525 -52.43 -8.62 14.50
CA SER A 525 -53.40 -9.60 13.99
C SER A 525 -54.67 -8.98 13.38
N SER A 526 -54.84 -7.65 13.48
CA SER A 526 -55.91 -6.83 12.87
C SER A 526 -55.64 -6.38 11.41
N GLY A 527 -54.40 -6.46 10.92
CA GLY A 527 -54.05 -6.18 9.51
C GLY A 527 -53.79 -4.71 9.13
N GLU A 528 -53.50 -3.84 10.11
CA GLU A 528 -53.26 -2.41 9.86
C GLU A 528 -51.81 -2.05 9.47
N MET A 529 -50.80 -2.89 9.77
CA MET A 529 -49.40 -2.61 9.40
C MET A 529 -48.90 -3.41 8.18
N ASN A 530 -48.07 -2.76 7.35
CA ASN A 530 -47.34 -3.43 6.28
C ASN A 530 -46.01 -4.00 6.81
N ILE A 531 -45.99 -5.30 7.08
CA ILE A 531 -44.80 -6.02 7.60
C ILE A 531 -43.63 -6.05 6.58
N ASN A 532 -43.89 -5.85 5.28
CA ASN A 532 -42.85 -5.75 4.25
C ASN A 532 -42.49 -4.29 3.92
N CYS A 533 -42.63 -3.38 4.88
CA CYS A 533 -42.16 -2.01 4.72
C CYS A 533 -40.64 -1.98 4.49
N VAL A 534 -40.19 -0.94 3.78
CA VAL A 534 -38.78 -0.67 3.54
C VAL A 534 -38.40 0.61 4.25
N ASP A 535 -37.23 0.61 4.87
CA ASP A 535 -36.66 1.83 5.45
C ASP A 535 -36.26 2.83 4.34
N VAL A 536 -35.76 4.00 4.74
CA VAL A 536 -35.26 5.03 3.81
C VAL A 536 -34.06 4.60 2.97
N LEU A 537 -33.39 3.51 3.34
CA LEU A 537 -32.30 2.88 2.60
C LEU A 537 -32.80 1.75 1.69
N GLY A 538 -34.10 1.48 1.65
CA GLY A 538 -34.71 0.42 0.86
C GLY A 538 -34.58 -0.98 1.49
N ARG A 539 -34.17 -1.09 2.76
CA ARG A 539 -33.99 -2.36 3.48
C ARG A 539 -35.31 -2.78 4.12
N ASN A 540 -35.66 -4.05 3.95
CA ASN A 540 -36.81 -4.64 4.64
C ASN A 540 -36.40 -5.20 6.02
N ALA A 541 -37.37 -5.47 6.88
CA ALA A 541 -37.17 -6.05 8.22
C ALA A 541 -36.28 -7.32 8.20
N VAL A 542 -36.44 -8.17 7.17
CA VAL A 542 -35.65 -9.40 7.03
C VAL A 542 -34.18 -9.08 6.69
N THR A 543 -33.92 -8.15 5.78
CA THR A 543 -32.60 -7.64 5.42
C THR A 543 -31.89 -7.08 6.64
N ILE A 544 -32.59 -6.28 7.46
CA ILE A 544 -32.05 -5.70 8.69
C ILE A 544 -31.65 -6.81 9.69
N THR A 545 -32.50 -7.82 9.90
CA THR A 545 -32.15 -8.95 10.80
C THR A 545 -30.97 -9.77 10.31
N ILE A 546 -30.81 -9.92 8.99
CA ILE A 546 -29.69 -10.64 8.37
C ILE A 546 -28.40 -9.84 8.54
N GLU A 547 -28.41 -8.53 8.25
CA GLU A 547 -27.25 -7.64 8.43
C GLU A 547 -26.77 -7.57 9.88
N ASN A 548 -27.70 -7.64 10.84
CA ASN A 548 -27.42 -7.61 12.27
C ASN A 548 -27.19 -9.01 12.90
N GLU A 549 -27.18 -10.08 12.10
CA GLU A 549 -27.01 -11.48 12.53
C GLU A 549 -28.02 -11.97 13.60
N ASN A 550 -29.22 -11.38 13.66
CA ASN A 550 -30.25 -11.71 14.64
C ASN A 550 -31.13 -12.90 14.18
N LEU A 551 -30.61 -14.12 14.33
CA LEU A 551 -31.24 -15.35 13.84
C LEU A 551 -32.62 -15.65 14.45
N ASP A 552 -32.83 -15.34 15.74
CA ASP A 552 -34.09 -15.60 16.44
C ASP A 552 -35.23 -14.71 15.93
N ILE A 553 -34.92 -13.44 15.63
CA ILE A 553 -35.86 -12.49 15.06
C ILE A 553 -36.11 -12.83 13.59
N LEU A 554 -35.08 -13.24 12.85
CA LEU A 554 -35.22 -13.73 11.48
C LEU A 554 -36.21 -14.91 11.41
N GLN A 555 -36.08 -15.89 12.30
CA GLN A 555 -37.00 -17.03 12.34
C GLN A 555 -38.42 -16.60 12.71
N LEU A 556 -38.57 -15.68 13.67
CA LEU A 556 -39.85 -15.10 14.07
C LEU A 556 -40.56 -14.36 12.93
N LEU A 557 -39.83 -13.54 12.17
CA LEU A 557 -40.34 -12.80 11.01
C LEU A 557 -40.77 -13.77 9.89
N LEU A 558 -39.96 -14.78 9.61
CA LEU A 558 -40.26 -15.81 8.61
C LEU A 558 -41.48 -16.65 9.01
N ASP A 559 -41.69 -16.92 10.31
CA ASP A 559 -42.86 -17.63 10.84
C ASP A 559 -44.17 -16.82 10.70
N HIS A 560 -44.09 -15.49 10.76
CA HIS A 560 -45.22 -14.57 10.56
C HIS A 560 -45.46 -14.22 9.08
N GLY A 561 -44.68 -14.79 8.15
CA GLY A 561 -44.92 -14.71 6.71
C GLY A 561 -44.25 -13.53 6.01
N CYS A 562 -43.23 -12.91 6.62
CA CYS A 562 -42.37 -11.93 5.94
C CYS A 562 -41.61 -12.64 4.81
N GLN A 563 -41.69 -12.13 3.58
CA GLN A 563 -40.97 -12.70 2.44
C GLN A 563 -40.24 -11.58 1.71
N SER A 564 -38.91 -11.66 1.65
CA SER A 564 -38.12 -10.89 0.71
C SER A 564 -37.51 -11.83 -0.32
N SER A 565 -37.71 -11.53 -1.62
CA SER A 565 -37.15 -12.30 -2.73
C SER A 565 -35.62 -12.32 -2.71
N ASP A 566 -35.02 -11.29 -2.11
CA ASP A 566 -33.59 -11.01 -2.17
C ASP A 566 -32.87 -11.37 -0.86
N ALA A 567 -33.59 -11.80 0.19
CA ALA A 567 -33.00 -12.15 1.50
C ALA A 567 -31.92 -13.21 1.40
N LEU A 568 -32.10 -14.22 0.54
CA LEU A 568 -31.09 -15.25 0.34
C LEU A 568 -29.80 -14.67 -0.25
N LEU A 569 -29.91 -13.74 -1.18
CA LEU A 569 -28.75 -13.11 -1.81
C LEU A 569 -28.05 -12.15 -0.85
N VAL A 570 -28.81 -11.40 -0.05
CA VAL A 570 -28.26 -10.56 1.03
C VAL A 570 -27.57 -11.42 2.09
N ALA A 571 -28.17 -12.54 2.53
CA ALA A 571 -27.54 -13.43 3.50
C ALA A 571 -26.23 -14.04 3.01
N ILE A 572 -26.15 -14.33 1.71
CA ILE A 572 -24.91 -14.79 1.07
C ILE A 572 -23.89 -13.65 0.96
N ASP A 573 -24.33 -12.44 0.61
CA ASP A 573 -23.47 -11.26 0.47
C ASP A 573 -22.88 -10.80 1.83
N SER A 574 -23.68 -10.91 2.89
CA SER A 574 -23.28 -10.66 4.28
C SER A 574 -22.56 -11.85 4.93
N GLU A 575 -22.37 -12.97 4.23
CA GLU A 575 -21.64 -14.17 4.67
C GLU A 575 -22.20 -14.85 5.94
N VAL A 576 -23.50 -14.69 6.23
CA VAL A 576 -24.16 -15.20 7.45
C VAL A 576 -24.69 -16.63 7.22
N VAL A 577 -23.89 -17.63 7.57
CA VAL A 577 -24.22 -19.06 7.38
C VAL A 577 -25.55 -19.47 8.02
N GLY A 578 -25.79 -19.05 9.28
CA GLY A 578 -27.01 -19.40 10.01
C GLY A 578 -28.29 -18.86 9.37
N ALA A 579 -28.22 -17.64 8.82
CA ALA A 579 -29.35 -17.05 8.09
C ALA A 579 -29.61 -17.79 6.78
N VAL A 580 -28.55 -18.18 6.06
CA VAL A 580 -28.67 -18.99 4.83
C VAL A 580 -29.30 -20.36 5.13
N ASP A 581 -28.91 -21.02 6.23
CA ASP A 581 -29.49 -22.31 6.63
C ASP A 581 -30.98 -22.19 6.94
N ILE A 582 -31.36 -21.19 7.75
CA ILE A 582 -32.75 -20.91 8.10
C ILE A 582 -33.57 -20.62 6.83
N LEU A 583 -33.06 -19.79 5.92
CA LEU A 583 -33.74 -19.42 4.69
C LEU A 583 -33.89 -20.59 3.70
N LEU A 584 -32.88 -21.47 3.59
CA LEU A 584 -32.94 -22.66 2.73
C LEU A 584 -33.88 -23.74 3.30
N ASN A 585 -33.97 -23.87 4.62
CA ASN A 585 -34.76 -24.90 5.29
C ASN A 585 -36.19 -24.45 5.66
N HIS A 586 -36.50 -23.16 5.57
CA HIS A 586 -37.81 -22.62 5.97
C HIS A 586 -38.95 -23.14 5.08
N ARG A 587 -40.04 -23.59 5.71
CA ARG A 587 -41.26 -24.03 5.01
C ARG A 587 -42.43 -23.10 5.37
N PRO A 588 -42.98 -22.33 4.41
CA PRO A 588 -44.05 -21.38 4.71
C PRO A 588 -45.35 -22.10 5.14
N LYS A 589 -46.02 -21.58 6.17
CA LYS A 589 -47.25 -22.15 6.77
C LYS A 589 -48.52 -22.02 5.91
N ARG A 590 -48.56 -21.13 4.91
CA ARG A 590 -49.73 -20.95 4.01
C ARG A 590 -49.44 -21.52 2.62
N SER A 591 -50.31 -22.44 2.20
CA SER A 591 -50.31 -23.17 0.92
C SER A 591 -49.94 -22.31 -0.30
N SER A 592 -48.70 -22.39 -0.73
CA SER A 592 -48.31 -22.25 -2.13
C SER A 592 -47.07 -23.11 -2.37
N ARG A 593 -47.04 -23.81 -3.51
CA ARG A 593 -45.95 -24.72 -3.95
C ARG A 593 -44.56 -24.11 -3.69
N PRO A 594 -43.53 -24.93 -3.44
CA PRO A 594 -42.21 -24.45 -3.01
C PRO A 594 -41.70 -23.31 -3.90
N THR A 595 -41.58 -22.12 -3.30
CA THR A 595 -41.17 -20.85 -3.93
C THR A 595 -39.81 -20.97 -4.60
N ILE A 596 -38.93 -21.83 -4.08
CA ILE A 596 -37.61 -22.14 -4.63
C ILE A 596 -37.72 -22.70 -6.06
N VAL A 597 -38.65 -23.61 -6.37
CA VAL A 597 -38.76 -24.20 -7.71
C VAL A 597 -39.22 -23.18 -8.75
N LYS A 598 -40.10 -22.23 -8.38
CA LYS A 598 -40.55 -21.14 -9.28
C LYS A 598 -39.50 -20.02 -9.44
N LEU A 599 -38.71 -19.74 -8.39
CA LEU A 599 -37.52 -18.89 -8.48
C LEU A 599 -36.46 -19.55 -9.37
N MET A 600 -36.27 -20.86 -9.24
CA MET A 600 -35.37 -21.67 -10.08
C MET A 600 -35.86 -21.73 -11.54
N GLU A 601 -37.16 -21.88 -11.81
CA GLU A 601 -37.74 -21.79 -13.16
C GLU A 601 -37.61 -20.39 -13.77
N ARG A 602 -37.60 -19.31 -12.97
CA ARG A 602 -37.34 -17.94 -13.43
C ARG A 602 -35.85 -17.66 -13.68
N ILE A 603 -34.96 -18.20 -12.85
CA ILE A 603 -33.50 -18.13 -13.03
C ILE A 603 -33.05 -18.94 -14.26
N GLN A 604 -33.75 -20.04 -14.56
CA GLN A 604 -33.52 -20.86 -15.75
C GLN A 604 -34.27 -20.35 -17.01
N ASN A 605 -35.26 -19.45 -16.87
CA ASN A 605 -35.98 -18.86 -18.02
C ASN A 605 -35.35 -17.52 -18.47
N PRO A 606 -34.83 -17.45 -19.70
CA PRO A 606 -34.10 -16.28 -20.19
C PRO A 606 -34.97 -15.06 -20.54
N GLU A 607 -36.31 -15.12 -20.42
CA GLU A 607 -37.22 -14.01 -20.79
C GLU A 607 -37.44 -12.97 -19.68
N TYR A 608 -37.13 -13.26 -18.42
CA TYR A 608 -37.46 -12.39 -17.26
C TYR A 608 -36.24 -11.83 -16.48
N SER A 609 -35.02 -11.97 -17.00
CA SER A 609 -33.82 -11.32 -16.44
C SER A 609 -33.78 -9.84 -16.88
N THR A 610 -34.22 -8.94 -16.01
CA THR A 610 -34.05 -7.49 -16.23
C THR A 610 -33.21 -6.80 -15.16
N THR A 611 -33.04 -7.39 -13.97
CA THR A 611 -32.12 -6.92 -12.91
C THR A 611 -31.77 -8.10 -11.99
N MET A 612 -30.48 -8.33 -11.70
CA MET A 612 -29.86 -9.42 -10.91
C MET A 612 -29.47 -10.68 -11.69
N ASP A 613 -28.28 -10.65 -12.28
CA ASP A 613 -27.65 -11.76 -13.03
C ASP A 613 -26.73 -12.65 -12.17
N VAL A 614 -26.74 -12.52 -10.84
CA VAL A 614 -25.90 -13.36 -9.96
C VAL A 614 -26.76 -14.45 -9.33
N ALA A 615 -26.66 -15.68 -9.85
CA ALA A 615 -27.24 -16.83 -9.16
C ALA A 615 -26.62 -16.94 -7.75
N PRO A 616 -27.37 -17.35 -6.72
CA PRO A 616 -26.88 -17.49 -5.35
C PRO A 616 -25.54 -18.23 -5.23
N VAL A 617 -25.33 -19.25 -6.08
CA VAL A 617 -24.07 -20.01 -6.16
C VAL A 617 -22.91 -19.19 -6.70
N ILE A 618 -23.16 -18.32 -7.68
CA ILE A 618 -22.15 -17.41 -8.24
C ILE A 618 -21.73 -16.40 -7.17
N LEU A 619 -22.70 -15.82 -6.45
CA LEU A 619 -22.40 -14.86 -5.37
C LEU A 619 -21.60 -15.51 -4.24
N ALA A 620 -22.00 -16.71 -3.80
CA ALA A 620 -21.27 -17.47 -2.79
C ALA A 620 -19.84 -17.81 -3.24
N ALA A 621 -19.65 -18.11 -4.53
CA ALA A 621 -18.33 -18.34 -5.11
C ALA A 621 -17.48 -17.06 -5.15
N HIS A 622 -18.06 -15.89 -5.45
CA HIS A 622 -17.36 -14.60 -5.39
C HIS A 622 -16.90 -14.24 -3.97
N ARG A 623 -17.72 -14.55 -2.95
CA ARG A 623 -17.37 -14.38 -1.54
C ARG A 623 -16.39 -15.43 -1.02
N ASN A 624 -16.11 -16.48 -1.82
CA ASN A 624 -15.20 -17.58 -1.48
C ASN A 624 -15.55 -18.26 -0.13
N ASN A 625 -16.84 -18.29 0.23
CA ASN A 625 -17.32 -18.91 1.46
C ASN A 625 -17.69 -20.39 1.21
N TYR A 626 -16.79 -21.29 1.61
CA TYR A 626 -16.92 -22.74 1.37
C TYR A 626 -18.17 -23.37 2.00
N GLU A 627 -18.59 -22.89 3.18
CA GLU A 627 -19.71 -23.49 3.92
C GLU A 627 -21.04 -23.22 3.23
N ILE A 628 -21.29 -21.95 2.89
CA ILE A 628 -22.45 -21.51 2.10
C ILE A 628 -22.46 -22.21 0.73
N LEU A 629 -21.30 -22.26 0.05
CA LEU A 629 -21.18 -22.93 -1.25
C LEU A 629 -21.54 -24.42 -1.15
N THR A 630 -21.09 -25.10 -0.10
CA THR A 630 -21.40 -26.52 0.14
C THR A 630 -22.90 -26.72 0.41
N MET A 631 -23.52 -25.82 1.18
CA MET A 631 -24.96 -25.86 1.45
C MET A 631 -25.79 -25.68 0.18
N LEU A 632 -25.38 -24.77 -0.72
CA LEU A 632 -26.05 -24.55 -2.00
C LEU A 632 -25.81 -25.70 -2.99
N LEU A 633 -24.58 -26.25 -3.06
CA LEU A 633 -24.25 -27.37 -3.95
C LEU A 633 -24.96 -28.68 -3.54
N LYS A 634 -25.25 -28.87 -2.24
CA LYS A 634 -26.07 -29.99 -1.73
C LYS A 634 -27.52 -29.94 -2.21
N GLN A 635 -28.00 -28.79 -2.70
CA GLN A 635 -29.35 -28.61 -3.27
C GLN A 635 -29.39 -28.88 -4.79
N ASP A 636 -28.39 -29.59 -5.34
CA ASP A 636 -28.25 -29.93 -6.77
C ASP A 636 -28.23 -28.72 -7.74
N ILE A 637 -27.78 -27.56 -7.27
CA ILE A 637 -27.68 -26.35 -8.09
C ILE A 637 -26.38 -26.41 -8.92
N SER A 638 -26.47 -26.75 -10.20
CA SER A 638 -25.33 -26.72 -11.13
C SER A 638 -25.19 -25.38 -11.84
N LEU A 639 -23.97 -24.85 -11.93
CA LEU A 639 -23.66 -23.67 -12.74
C LEU A 639 -23.74 -24.00 -14.25
N PRO A 640 -24.45 -23.20 -15.06
CA PRO A 640 -24.44 -23.38 -16.51
C PRO A 640 -23.06 -23.06 -17.08
N LYS A 641 -22.55 -23.92 -17.97
CA LYS A 641 -21.29 -23.65 -18.66
C LYS A 641 -21.49 -22.54 -19.70
N PRO A 642 -20.62 -21.52 -19.75
CA PRO A 642 -20.72 -20.48 -20.77
C PRO A 642 -20.50 -21.07 -22.16
N HIS A 643 -21.16 -20.48 -23.18
CA HIS A 643 -20.95 -20.83 -24.58
C HIS A 643 -19.60 -20.28 -25.08
N ALA A 644 -19.05 -20.88 -26.13
CA ALA A 644 -17.83 -20.40 -26.77
C ALA A 644 -18.04 -19.00 -27.40
N VAL A 645 -16.98 -18.18 -27.39
CA VAL A 645 -16.98 -16.86 -28.05
C VAL A 645 -17.21 -17.06 -29.55
N GLY A 646 -18.23 -16.38 -30.10
CA GLY A 646 -18.66 -16.55 -31.50
C GLY A 646 -19.76 -17.60 -31.71
N CYS A 647 -20.40 -18.12 -30.65
CA CYS A 647 -21.54 -19.01 -30.79
C CYS A 647 -22.75 -18.30 -31.45
N GLU A 648 -23.26 -18.87 -32.55
CA GLU A 648 -24.40 -18.35 -33.31
C GLU A 648 -25.74 -18.99 -32.91
N CYS A 649 -25.87 -19.50 -31.69
CA CYS A 649 -27.14 -20.07 -31.25
C CYS A 649 -28.21 -18.98 -31.09
N THR A 650 -29.48 -19.35 -31.31
CA THR A 650 -30.62 -18.42 -31.28
C THR A 650 -30.70 -17.59 -30.00
N LEU A 651 -30.34 -18.20 -28.85
CA LEU A 651 -30.28 -17.53 -27.54
C LEU A 651 -29.17 -16.48 -27.45
N CYS A 652 -27.95 -16.79 -27.90
CA CYS A 652 -26.82 -15.84 -27.90
C CYS A 652 -27.07 -14.69 -28.87
N THR A 653 -27.57 -14.98 -30.08
CA THR A 653 -27.87 -13.96 -31.09
C THR A 653 -29.00 -13.03 -30.63
N ALA A 654 -30.03 -13.56 -29.96
CA ALA A 654 -31.13 -12.76 -29.41
C ALA A 654 -30.64 -11.85 -28.26
N LYS A 655 -29.81 -12.37 -27.35
CA LYS A 655 -29.24 -11.58 -26.24
C LYS A 655 -28.29 -10.49 -26.74
N ASN A 656 -27.40 -10.78 -27.69
CA ASN A 656 -26.48 -9.80 -28.24
C ASN A 656 -27.21 -8.66 -28.99
N LYS A 657 -28.33 -8.96 -29.67
CA LYS A 657 -29.17 -7.93 -30.31
C LYS A 657 -29.94 -7.04 -29.34
N LYS A 658 -30.31 -7.57 -28.16
CA LYS A 658 -31.12 -6.85 -27.17
C LYS A 658 -30.27 -5.98 -26.24
N ASP A 659 -29.10 -6.49 -25.82
CA ASP A 659 -28.13 -5.73 -25.02
C ASP A 659 -26.73 -6.32 -25.16
N SER A 660 -25.92 -5.72 -26.04
CA SER A 660 -24.56 -6.19 -26.34
C SER A 660 -23.59 -6.03 -25.16
N LEU A 661 -23.77 -5.01 -24.31
CA LEU A 661 -22.92 -4.76 -23.13
C LEU A 661 -23.16 -5.79 -22.02
N ARG A 662 -24.43 -6.15 -21.76
CA ARG A 662 -24.78 -7.22 -20.80
C ARG A 662 -24.41 -8.62 -21.30
N HIS A 663 -24.47 -8.84 -22.61
CA HIS A 663 -24.00 -10.09 -23.21
C HIS A 663 -22.46 -10.20 -23.17
N SER A 664 -21.76 -9.09 -23.41
CA SER A 664 -20.29 -8.99 -23.36
C SER A 664 -19.73 -9.27 -21.96
N SER A 665 -20.40 -8.78 -20.90
CA SER A 665 -20.00 -9.01 -19.50
C SER A 665 -20.13 -10.47 -19.04
N VAL A 666 -20.94 -11.29 -19.73
CA VAL A 666 -21.12 -12.72 -19.40
C VAL A 666 -20.38 -13.65 -20.37
N ILE A 667 -20.19 -13.27 -21.64
CA ILE A 667 -19.70 -14.20 -22.70
C ILE A 667 -18.48 -13.69 -23.47
N GLU A 668 -18.17 -12.39 -23.55
CA GLU A 668 -16.96 -11.90 -24.25
C GLU A 668 -15.71 -11.94 -23.36
N CYS A 669 -15.56 -13.06 -22.66
CA CYS A 669 -14.57 -13.25 -21.61
C CYS A 669 -13.13 -13.46 -22.09
N THR A 670 -12.89 -13.53 -23.40
CA THR A 670 -11.53 -13.82 -23.92
C THR A 670 -11.08 -12.92 -25.06
N ALA A 671 -11.91 -11.98 -25.52
CA ALA A 671 -11.60 -11.17 -26.71
C ALA A 671 -11.88 -9.66 -26.57
N SER A 672 -12.63 -9.22 -25.56
CA SER A 672 -12.88 -7.79 -25.35
C SER A 672 -11.66 -7.12 -24.70
N VAL A 673 -11.09 -6.11 -25.37
CA VAL A 673 -9.95 -5.32 -24.85
C VAL A 673 -10.29 -4.64 -23.52
N SER A 674 -11.58 -4.39 -23.28
CA SER A 674 -12.13 -3.66 -22.13
C SER A 674 -12.02 -4.40 -20.78
N PHE A 675 -12.14 -5.74 -20.76
CA PHE A 675 -12.16 -6.55 -19.53
C PHE A 675 -10.93 -7.45 -19.37
N ARG A 676 -9.92 -7.25 -20.22
CA ARG A 676 -8.69 -8.07 -20.24
C ARG A 676 -8.01 -8.16 -18.87
N ASN A 677 -8.00 -7.07 -18.09
CA ASN A 677 -7.33 -7.03 -16.78
C ASN A 677 -8.01 -7.97 -15.77
N ASP A 678 -9.35 -7.98 -15.74
CA ASP A 678 -10.13 -8.82 -14.84
C ASP A 678 -9.87 -10.31 -15.15
N TYR A 679 -9.80 -10.70 -16.43
CA TYR A 679 -9.45 -12.07 -16.80
C TYR A 679 -8.01 -12.45 -16.50
N GLU A 680 -7.07 -11.52 -16.69
CA GLU A 680 -5.67 -11.76 -16.31
C GLU A 680 -5.57 -11.97 -14.79
N GLU A 681 -6.36 -11.25 -13.99
CA GLU A 681 -6.45 -11.42 -12.54
C GLU A 681 -7.09 -12.76 -12.15
N LEU A 682 -8.25 -13.13 -12.71
CA LEU A 682 -8.88 -14.43 -12.46
C LEU A 682 -7.99 -15.60 -12.89
N ALA A 683 -7.32 -15.48 -14.05
CA ALA A 683 -6.37 -16.49 -14.51
C ALA A 683 -5.17 -16.61 -13.56
N GLN A 684 -4.73 -15.51 -12.97
CA GLN A 684 -3.67 -15.52 -11.95
C GLN A 684 -4.16 -16.18 -10.65
N GLN A 685 -5.38 -15.89 -10.19
CA GLN A 685 -5.99 -16.55 -9.02
C GLN A 685 -6.04 -18.07 -9.22
N CYS A 686 -6.48 -18.54 -10.40
CA CYS A 686 -6.49 -19.98 -10.73
C CYS A 686 -5.08 -20.61 -10.75
N LYS A 687 -4.06 -19.88 -11.24
CA LYS A 687 -2.66 -20.36 -11.22
C LYS A 687 -2.12 -20.48 -9.79
N THR A 688 -2.40 -19.49 -8.95
CA THR A 688 -2.02 -19.50 -7.53
C THR A 688 -2.70 -20.65 -6.80
N PHE A 689 -4.01 -20.86 -7.02
CA PHE A 689 -4.74 -21.99 -6.46
C PHE A 689 -4.11 -23.34 -6.83
N ALA A 690 -3.78 -23.57 -8.11
CA ALA A 690 -3.16 -24.81 -8.55
C ALA A 690 -1.79 -25.06 -7.91
N LYS A 691 -0.99 -24.00 -7.74
CA LYS A 691 0.32 -24.03 -7.05
C LYS A 691 0.15 -24.37 -5.56
N ASP A 692 -0.79 -23.72 -4.88
CA ASP A 692 -1.01 -23.93 -3.45
C ASP A 692 -1.57 -25.32 -3.17
N LEU A 693 -2.44 -25.84 -4.04
CA LEU A 693 -2.93 -27.22 -3.97
C LEU A 693 -1.77 -28.23 -4.11
N LEU A 694 -0.83 -27.99 -5.02
CA LEU A 694 0.36 -28.83 -5.16
C LEU A 694 1.28 -28.74 -3.92
N ALA A 695 1.32 -27.59 -3.26
CA ALA A 695 2.10 -27.38 -2.04
C ALA A 695 1.62 -28.26 -0.88
N GLN A 696 0.33 -28.61 -0.85
CA GLN A 696 -0.27 -29.46 0.18
C GLN A 696 0.08 -30.95 0.05
N ALA A 697 0.69 -31.38 -1.06
CA ALA A 697 1.14 -32.77 -1.23
C ALA A 697 2.26 -33.08 -0.22
N ARG A 698 2.01 -34.05 0.67
CA ARG A 698 2.91 -34.36 1.80
C ARG A 698 3.97 -35.38 1.43
N ASN A 699 3.67 -36.25 0.46
CA ASN A 699 4.50 -37.39 0.10
C ASN A 699 4.86 -37.39 -1.38
N SER A 700 6.02 -37.98 -1.72
CA SER A 700 6.48 -38.14 -3.11
C SER A 700 5.51 -38.95 -3.97
N ARG A 701 4.74 -39.86 -3.37
CA ARG A 701 3.73 -40.67 -4.05
C ARG A 701 2.50 -39.86 -4.47
N GLU A 702 2.02 -38.97 -3.61
CA GLU A 702 0.91 -38.06 -3.96
C GLU A 702 1.32 -37.15 -5.12
N LEU A 703 2.54 -36.61 -5.04
CA LEU A 703 3.11 -35.77 -6.08
C LEU A 703 3.29 -36.53 -7.40
N GLU A 704 3.78 -37.78 -7.35
CA GLU A 704 3.89 -38.65 -8.53
C GLU A 704 2.53 -38.90 -9.20
N VAL A 705 1.49 -39.15 -8.42
CA VAL A 705 0.13 -39.36 -8.95
C VAL A 705 -0.39 -38.07 -9.61
N ILE A 706 -0.27 -36.93 -8.95
CA ILE A 706 -0.73 -35.63 -9.48
C ILE A 706 -0.02 -35.28 -10.79
N LEU A 707 1.31 -35.42 -10.82
CA LEU A 707 2.15 -35.03 -11.97
C LEU A 707 2.03 -35.97 -13.18
N ASN A 708 1.61 -37.24 -12.98
CA ASN A 708 1.45 -38.21 -14.06
C ASN A 708 -0.01 -38.44 -14.49
N HIS A 709 -0.98 -37.79 -13.86
CA HIS A 709 -2.39 -38.01 -14.18
C HIS A 709 -2.72 -37.53 -15.60
N THR A 710 -3.30 -38.42 -16.42
CA THR A 710 -3.90 -38.12 -17.75
C THR A 710 -5.41 -38.05 -17.64
N SER A 711 -6.08 -37.19 -18.40
CA SER A 711 -7.54 -37.02 -18.36
C SER A 711 -8.31 -38.05 -19.22
N SER A 712 -7.62 -38.82 -20.05
CA SER A 712 -8.21 -39.78 -20.98
C SER A 712 -8.07 -41.22 -20.48
N ASP A 713 -9.18 -41.96 -20.55
CA ASP A 713 -9.30 -43.43 -20.47
C ASP A 713 -8.63 -44.14 -21.69
N GLU A 714 -7.52 -43.62 -22.20
CA GLU A 714 -6.77 -44.30 -23.25
C GLU A 714 -5.88 -45.38 -22.62
N HIS A 715 -6.02 -46.61 -23.12
CA HIS A 715 -5.19 -47.74 -22.74
C HIS A 715 -3.71 -47.38 -22.91
N VAL A 716 -3.02 -47.23 -21.78
CA VAL A 716 -1.56 -47.35 -21.74
C VAL A 716 -1.23 -48.70 -22.37
N ASP A 717 -0.61 -48.68 -23.55
CA ASP A 717 -0.14 -49.88 -24.24
C ASP A 717 0.79 -50.64 -23.29
N LYS A 718 0.27 -51.72 -22.69
CA LYS A 718 1.00 -52.66 -21.83
C LYS A 718 1.94 -53.54 -22.66
N ARG A 719 2.86 -52.93 -23.41
CA ARG A 719 3.98 -53.62 -24.06
C ARG A 719 5.29 -53.12 -23.49
N GLY A 720 5.68 -53.70 -22.36
CA GLY A 720 7.05 -53.60 -21.84
C GLY A 720 7.15 -53.30 -20.35
N LEU A 721 6.84 -54.30 -19.52
CA LEU A 721 6.83 -54.30 -18.05
C LEU A 721 8.18 -54.01 -17.34
N LEU A 722 9.05 -53.15 -17.87
CA LEU A 722 10.31 -52.74 -17.19
C LEU A 722 10.83 -51.32 -17.54
N GLU A 723 10.08 -50.48 -18.28
CA GLU A 723 10.56 -49.14 -18.72
C GLU A 723 9.71 -47.93 -18.25
N GLU A 724 8.69 -48.13 -17.41
CA GLU A 724 7.86 -47.02 -16.94
C GLU A 724 8.57 -46.17 -15.86
N ARG A 725 9.37 -45.20 -16.33
CA ARG A 725 9.60 -43.95 -15.60
C ARG A 725 8.74 -42.86 -16.22
N MET A 726 7.63 -42.53 -15.55
CA MET A 726 7.06 -41.18 -15.41
C MET A 726 6.95 -40.34 -16.70
N ASN A 727 5.83 -40.45 -17.42
CA ASN A 727 5.56 -39.64 -18.61
C ASN A 727 5.34 -38.13 -18.28
N LEU A 728 5.10 -37.80 -17.00
CA LEU A 728 4.91 -36.44 -16.47
C LEU A 728 3.91 -35.62 -17.32
N SER A 729 2.81 -36.26 -17.70
CA SER A 729 1.78 -35.72 -18.60
C SER A 729 1.17 -34.43 -18.09
N ARG A 730 0.83 -34.35 -16.79
CA ARG A 730 0.27 -33.15 -16.17
C ARG A 730 1.28 -32.00 -16.12
N LEU A 731 2.55 -32.32 -15.86
CA LEU A 731 3.62 -31.32 -15.87
C LEU A 731 3.83 -30.75 -17.28
N LYS A 732 3.85 -31.60 -18.31
CA LYS A 732 3.94 -31.16 -19.71
C LYS A 732 2.75 -30.26 -20.08
N LEU A 733 1.55 -30.61 -19.62
CA LEU A 733 0.36 -29.77 -19.80
C LEU A 733 0.50 -28.42 -19.09
N ALA A 734 1.02 -28.38 -17.87
CA ALA A 734 1.27 -27.14 -17.13
C ALA A 734 2.30 -26.24 -17.86
N ILE A 735 3.32 -26.83 -18.47
CA ILE A 735 4.29 -26.11 -19.32
C ILE A 735 3.61 -25.55 -20.57
N LYS A 736 2.76 -26.34 -21.25
CA LYS A 736 1.99 -25.89 -22.43
C LYS A 736 1.07 -24.71 -22.09
N TYR A 737 0.47 -24.68 -20.92
CA TYR A 737 -0.34 -23.55 -20.43
C TYR A 737 0.47 -22.45 -19.72
N ASN A 738 1.80 -22.49 -19.81
CA ASN A 738 2.71 -21.48 -19.23
C ASN A 738 2.47 -21.23 -17.72
N GLN A 739 2.16 -22.27 -16.96
CA GLN A 739 1.98 -22.21 -15.50
C GLN A 739 3.32 -22.24 -14.77
N LYS A 740 4.07 -21.14 -14.86
CA LYS A 740 5.45 -21.06 -14.34
C LYS A 740 5.54 -21.32 -12.83
N GLU A 741 4.62 -20.76 -12.04
CA GLU A 741 4.64 -20.91 -10.58
C GLU A 741 4.37 -22.34 -10.11
N PHE A 742 3.45 -23.05 -10.78
CA PHE A 742 3.19 -24.46 -10.51
C PHE A 742 4.45 -25.31 -10.72
N VAL A 743 5.17 -25.06 -11.82
CA VAL A 743 6.42 -25.77 -12.13
C VAL A 743 7.53 -25.39 -11.16
N ALA A 744 7.63 -24.11 -10.78
CA ALA A 744 8.65 -23.59 -9.88
C ALA A 744 8.47 -24.00 -8.41
N GLN A 745 7.31 -24.56 -8.05
CA GLN A 745 7.01 -24.98 -6.69
C GLN A 745 8.09 -25.92 -6.12
N SER A 746 8.46 -25.73 -4.86
CA SER A 746 9.57 -26.44 -4.20
C SER A 746 9.44 -27.96 -4.28
N ASN A 747 8.25 -28.51 -3.99
CA ASN A 747 7.96 -29.95 -4.07
C ASN A 747 8.14 -30.49 -5.49
N CYS A 748 7.63 -29.78 -6.49
CA CYS A 748 7.78 -30.10 -7.92
C CYS A 748 9.26 -30.09 -8.33
N GLN A 749 10.01 -29.05 -7.94
CA GLN A 749 11.43 -28.91 -8.24
C GLN A 749 12.30 -29.97 -7.56
N GLN A 750 12.01 -30.30 -6.30
CA GLN A 750 12.69 -31.39 -5.59
C GLN A 750 12.47 -32.73 -6.31
N PHE A 751 11.24 -33.00 -6.72
CA PHE A 751 10.88 -34.18 -7.48
C PHE A 751 11.53 -34.21 -8.88
N LEU A 752 11.55 -33.10 -9.61
CA LEU A 752 12.28 -33.02 -10.88
C LEU A 752 13.78 -33.25 -10.71
N ASN A 753 14.36 -32.77 -9.61
CA ASN A 753 15.76 -33.03 -9.30
C ASN A 753 16.05 -34.51 -9.03
N THR A 754 15.14 -35.26 -8.39
CA THR A 754 15.34 -36.71 -8.20
C THR A 754 15.28 -37.46 -9.52
N VAL A 755 14.39 -37.06 -10.43
CA VAL A 755 14.30 -37.59 -11.79
C VAL A 755 15.53 -37.23 -12.62
N TRP A 756 15.98 -35.97 -12.56
CA TRP A 756 17.11 -35.43 -13.34
C TRP A 756 18.44 -36.14 -13.03
N PHE A 757 18.77 -36.27 -11.74
CA PHE A 757 20.01 -36.91 -11.32
C PHE A 757 19.92 -38.44 -11.28
N GLY A 758 18.74 -39.02 -11.03
CA GLY A 758 18.53 -40.47 -11.02
C GLY A 758 19.58 -41.22 -10.19
N GLN A 759 20.33 -42.13 -10.83
CA GLN A 759 21.41 -42.90 -10.18
C GLN A 759 22.62 -42.06 -9.74
N MET A 760 22.74 -40.82 -10.24
CA MET A 760 23.80 -39.87 -9.90
C MET A 760 23.40 -38.90 -8.78
N ALA A 761 22.41 -39.23 -7.93
CA ALA A 761 21.96 -38.36 -6.83
C ALA A 761 23.11 -37.89 -5.90
N GLY A 762 24.14 -38.72 -5.70
CA GLY A 762 25.33 -38.38 -4.91
C GLY A 762 26.20 -37.27 -5.53
N TYR A 763 26.06 -36.97 -6.82
CA TYR A 763 26.79 -35.88 -7.50
C TYR A 763 26.48 -34.51 -6.88
N ARG A 764 25.24 -34.27 -6.45
CA ARG A 764 24.80 -32.99 -5.86
C ARG A 764 25.59 -32.63 -4.60
N ARG A 765 25.95 -33.63 -3.78
CA ARG A 765 26.65 -33.44 -2.50
C ARG A 765 28.17 -33.29 -2.64
N LYS A 766 28.74 -33.47 -3.84
CA LYS A 766 30.17 -33.30 -4.08
C LYS A 766 30.58 -31.82 -4.05
N HIS A 767 31.81 -31.55 -3.61
CA HIS A 767 32.42 -30.22 -3.73
C HIS A 767 32.53 -29.78 -5.20
N THR A 768 32.46 -28.47 -5.44
CA THR A 768 32.47 -27.85 -6.78
C THR A 768 33.66 -28.27 -7.62
N CYS A 769 34.86 -28.38 -7.04
CA CYS A 769 36.06 -28.83 -7.76
C CYS A 769 35.92 -30.28 -8.26
N LYS A 770 35.41 -31.20 -7.42
CA LYS A 770 35.13 -32.60 -7.83
C LYS A 770 34.00 -32.69 -8.87
N LYS A 771 33.02 -31.79 -8.81
CA LYS A 771 31.95 -31.69 -9.81
C LYS A 771 32.51 -31.31 -11.17
N ILE A 772 33.29 -30.23 -11.23
CA ILE A 772 33.96 -29.75 -12.45
C ILE A 772 34.85 -30.85 -13.03
N LEU A 773 35.67 -31.49 -12.19
CA LEU A 773 36.52 -32.60 -12.64
C LEU A 773 35.71 -33.77 -13.24
N THR A 774 34.57 -34.12 -12.63
CA THR A 774 33.70 -35.18 -13.16
C THR A 774 33.12 -34.79 -14.52
N VAL A 775 32.67 -33.55 -14.69
CA VAL A 775 32.14 -33.03 -15.97
C VAL A 775 33.22 -33.01 -17.04
N LEU A 776 34.44 -32.55 -16.71
CA LEU A 776 35.57 -32.54 -17.64
C LEU A 776 35.96 -33.95 -18.08
N MET A 777 36.01 -34.91 -17.15
CA MET A 777 36.30 -36.31 -17.47
C MET A 777 35.23 -36.91 -18.41
N VAL A 778 33.94 -36.71 -18.11
CA VAL A 778 32.85 -37.16 -19.00
C VAL A 778 32.92 -36.45 -20.36
N GLY A 779 33.28 -35.16 -20.35
CA GLY A 779 33.43 -34.35 -21.56
C GLY A 779 34.62 -34.75 -22.43
N ILE A 780 35.71 -35.27 -21.88
CA ILE A 780 36.84 -35.78 -22.68
C ILE A 780 36.50 -37.15 -23.27
N PHE A 781 35.87 -38.02 -22.49
CA PHE A 781 35.58 -39.40 -22.88
C PHE A 781 34.20 -39.60 -23.55
N TRP A 782 33.50 -38.53 -23.93
CA TRP A 782 32.15 -38.60 -24.50
C TRP A 782 32.02 -39.51 -25.73
N PRO A 783 32.99 -39.62 -26.67
CA PRO A 783 32.86 -40.49 -27.85
C PRO A 783 32.88 -41.98 -27.46
N VAL A 784 33.78 -42.35 -26.54
CA VAL A 784 33.90 -43.72 -26.02
C VAL A 784 32.63 -44.09 -25.26
N LEU A 785 32.13 -43.19 -24.41
CA LEU A 785 30.90 -43.39 -23.65
C LEU A 785 29.69 -43.59 -24.59
N SER A 786 29.58 -42.79 -25.64
CA SER A 786 28.51 -42.90 -26.64
C SER A 786 28.57 -44.23 -27.41
N LEU A 787 29.77 -44.68 -27.77
CA LEU A 787 29.98 -45.99 -28.42
C LEU A 787 29.63 -47.15 -27.48
N CYS A 788 30.02 -47.08 -26.20
CA CYS A 788 29.63 -48.06 -25.19
C CYS A 788 28.11 -48.15 -25.02
N TYR A 789 27.40 -47.02 -25.11
CA TYR A 789 25.94 -46.99 -25.06
C TYR A 789 25.31 -47.66 -26.29
N LEU A 790 25.87 -47.42 -27.48
CA LEU A 790 25.39 -48.04 -28.73
C LEU A 790 25.59 -49.55 -28.76
N LEU A 791 26.73 -50.04 -28.26
CA LEU A 791 27.08 -51.47 -28.27
C LEU A 791 26.44 -52.25 -27.11
N ALA A 792 26.31 -51.65 -25.92
CA ALA A 792 25.84 -52.33 -24.71
C ALA A 792 25.00 -51.42 -23.80
N PRO A 793 23.75 -51.09 -24.18
CA PRO A 793 22.89 -50.14 -23.44
C PRO A 793 22.48 -50.66 -22.05
N LYS A 794 22.40 -51.98 -21.85
CA LYS A 794 22.05 -52.61 -20.57
C LYS A 794 23.20 -52.65 -19.55
N SER A 795 24.41 -52.24 -19.94
CA SER A 795 25.58 -52.21 -19.06
C SER A 795 25.44 -51.20 -17.90
N ARG A 796 26.30 -51.28 -16.88
CA ARG A 796 26.31 -50.29 -15.78
C ARG A 796 26.54 -48.87 -16.30
N VAL A 797 27.47 -48.71 -17.25
CA VAL A 797 27.75 -47.43 -17.91
C VAL A 797 26.56 -46.99 -18.77
N GLY A 798 25.93 -47.92 -19.51
CA GLY A 798 24.74 -47.62 -20.31
C GLY A 798 23.55 -47.11 -19.49
N ARG A 799 23.29 -47.70 -18.32
CA ARG A 799 22.27 -47.21 -17.37
C ARG A 799 22.58 -45.82 -16.80
N ILE A 800 23.85 -45.51 -16.58
CA ILE A 800 24.28 -44.16 -16.14
C ILE A 800 24.07 -43.15 -17.28
N ILE A 801 24.46 -43.48 -18.51
CA ILE A 801 24.26 -42.61 -19.70
C ILE A 801 22.78 -42.39 -19.99
N HIS A 802 21.91 -43.36 -19.68
CA HIS A 802 20.47 -43.22 -19.86
C HIS A 802 19.87 -42.08 -19.02
N THR A 803 20.53 -41.65 -17.93
CA THR A 803 20.06 -40.55 -17.06
C THR A 803 20.07 -39.19 -17.79
N PRO A 804 19.05 -38.32 -17.58
CA PRO A 804 18.93 -37.03 -18.26
C PRO A 804 20.16 -36.13 -18.09
N PHE A 805 20.69 -36.07 -16.86
CA PHE A 805 21.88 -35.29 -16.55
C PHE A 805 23.11 -35.70 -17.37
N MET A 806 23.35 -37.00 -17.56
CA MET A 806 24.49 -37.48 -18.35
C MET A 806 24.29 -37.24 -19.85
N LYS A 807 23.06 -37.42 -20.36
CA LYS A 807 22.73 -37.05 -21.75
C LYS A 807 23.02 -35.58 -22.00
N PHE A 808 22.62 -34.70 -21.08
CA PHE A 808 22.89 -33.26 -21.17
C PHE A 808 24.39 -32.94 -21.28
N ILE A 809 25.22 -33.52 -20.41
CA ILE A 809 26.68 -33.30 -20.45
C ILE A 809 27.29 -33.83 -21.76
N ILE A 810 26.90 -35.03 -22.19
CA ILE A 810 27.43 -35.65 -23.42
C ILE A 810 27.04 -34.84 -24.66
N HIS A 811 25.79 -34.39 -24.76
CA HIS A 811 25.35 -33.50 -25.84
C HIS A 811 26.08 -32.15 -25.80
N GLY A 812 26.28 -31.57 -24.61
CA GLY A 812 27.05 -30.35 -24.42
C GLY A 812 28.50 -30.49 -24.85
N ALA A 813 29.16 -31.58 -24.46
CA ALA A 813 30.54 -31.89 -24.85
C ALA A 813 30.68 -32.12 -26.36
N SER A 814 29.76 -32.86 -26.97
CA SER A 814 29.73 -33.07 -28.42
C SER A 814 29.58 -31.75 -29.19
N TYR A 815 28.71 -30.85 -28.72
CA TYR A 815 28.55 -29.53 -29.33
C TYR A 815 29.79 -28.64 -29.14
N PHE A 816 30.43 -28.69 -27.98
CA PHE A 816 31.69 -27.99 -27.74
C PHE A 816 32.81 -28.49 -28.67
N THR A 817 32.90 -29.80 -28.89
CA THR A 817 33.86 -30.36 -29.86
C THR A 817 33.58 -29.92 -31.30
N PHE A 818 32.30 -29.75 -31.67
CA PHE A 818 31.93 -29.18 -32.96
C PHE A 818 32.43 -27.73 -33.12
N LEU A 819 32.29 -26.89 -32.09
CA LEU A 819 32.83 -25.51 -32.11
C LEU A 819 34.36 -25.49 -32.20
N LEU A 820 35.05 -26.38 -31.48
CA LEU A 820 36.50 -26.54 -31.60
C LEU A 820 36.91 -26.95 -33.02
N LEU A 821 36.15 -27.84 -33.66
CA LEU A 821 36.40 -28.26 -35.04
C LEU A 821 36.19 -27.11 -36.03
N LEU A 822 35.19 -26.24 -35.80
CA LEU A 822 34.99 -25.02 -36.61
C LEU A 822 36.13 -24.00 -36.47
N ASN A 823 36.69 -23.84 -35.26
CA ASN A 823 37.87 -23.01 -35.06
C ASN A 823 39.10 -23.60 -35.76
N LEU A 824 39.31 -24.91 -35.63
CA LEU A 824 40.39 -25.61 -36.31
C LEU A 824 40.26 -25.48 -37.84
N TYR A 825 39.04 -25.62 -38.37
CA TYR A 825 38.74 -25.40 -39.78
C TYR A 825 39.16 -23.99 -40.22
N SER A 826 38.79 -22.97 -39.44
CA SER A 826 39.09 -21.57 -39.75
C SER A 826 40.61 -21.26 -39.73
N LEU A 827 41.38 -21.96 -38.89
CA LEU A 827 42.84 -21.86 -38.84
C LEU A 827 43.50 -22.54 -40.05
N VAL A 828 43.12 -23.79 -40.35
CA VAL A 828 43.69 -24.58 -41.44
C VAL A 828 43.36 -23.99 -42.82
N TYR A 829 42.15 -23.46 -42.99
CA TYR A 829 41.71 -22.83 -44.24
C TYR A 829 42.53 -21.58 -44.60
N ASN A 830 43.08 -20.88 -43.59
CA ASN A 830 43.73 -19.58 -43.76
C ASN A 830 45.18 -19.68 -44.30
N GLU A 831 45.83 -20.84 -44.15
CA GLU A 831 47.25 -21.00 -44.50
C GLU A 831 47.51 -21.40 -45.96
N ASN A 832 46.70 -22.30 -46.56
CA ASN A 832 47.16 -23.01 -47.77
C ASN A 832 46.40 -22.72 -49.08
N LYS A 833 45.24 -22.03 -49.06
CA LYS A 833 44.32 -22.05 -50.24
C LYS A 833 43.57 -20.73 -50.54
N LYS A 834 44.07 -19.58 -50.09
CA LYS A 834 43.42 -18.27 -50.33
C LYS A 834 43.18 -17.91 -51.81
N ASN A 835 43.99 -18.47 -52.72
CA ASN A 835 44.01 -18.12 -54.15
C ASN A 835 43.55 -19.26 -55.08
N THR A 836 42.99 -20.36 -54.54
CA THR A 836 42.43 -21.43 -55.36
C THR A 836 40.92 -21.25 -55.50
N MET A 837 40.42 -21.13 -56.73
CA MET A 837 38.98 -21.14 -56.99
C MET A 837 38.46 -22.58 -56.78
N GLY A 838 37.45 -22.77 -55.92
CA GLY A 838 36.84 -24.08 -55.69
C GLY A 838 37.77 -25.16 -55.08
N PRO A 839 38.40 -24.92 -53.91
CA PRO A 839 39.30 -25.89 -53.30
C PRO A 839 38.61 -27.23 -53.01
N ALA A 840 39.32 -28.33 -53.22
CA ALA A 840 38.82 -29.66 -52.88
C ALA A 840 38.51 -29.78 -51.39
N LEU A 841 37.42 -30.50 -51.05
CA LEU A 841 37.01 -30.74 -49.68
C LEU A 841 38.11 -31.48 -48.90
N GLU A 842 38.46 -30.95 -47.75
CA GLU A 842 39.48 -31.51 -46.87
C GLU A 842 38.88 -32.51 -45.88
N ARG A 843 39.73 -33.27 -45.20
CA ARG A 843 39.31 -34.23 -44.16
C ARG A 843 38.44 -33.56 -43.08
N ILE A 844 38.70 -32.30 -42.76
CA ILE A 844 37.92 -31.51 -41.79
C ILE A 844 36.52 -31.20 -42.34
N ASP A 845 36.36 -30.89 -43.63
CA ASP A 845 35.06 -30.66 -44.24
C ASP A 845 34.16 -31.90 -44.14
N TYR A 846 34.71 -33.09 -44.42
CA TYR A 846 33.95 -34.35 -44.27
C TYR A 846 33.51 -34.61 -42.82
N LEU A 847 34.36 -34.31 -41.83
CA LEU A 847 34.00 -34.42 -40.41
C LEU A 847 32.88 -33.45 -40.02
N LEU A 848 32.92 -32.21 -40.52
CA LEU A 848 31.86 -31.21 -40.30
C LEU A 848 30.54 -31.62 -40.97
N ILE A 849 30.60 -32.15 -42.20
CA ILE A 849 29.41 -32.63 -42.92
C ILE A 849 28.74 -33.78 -42.17
N ILE A 850 29.51 -34.74 -41.62
CA ILE A 850 28.95 -35.82 -40.79
C ILE A 850 28.22 -35.26 -39.57
N TRP A 851 28.79 -34.26 -38.90
CA TRP A 851 28.14 -33.59 -37.76
C TRP A 851 26.85 -32.86 -38.18
N LEU A 852 26.88 -32.18 -39.32
CA LEU A 852 25.75 -31.46 -39.87
C LEU A 852 24.58 -32.40 -40.20
N ILE A 853 24.87 -33.55 -40.82
CA ILE A 853 23.85 -34.59 -41.09
C ILE A 853 23.20 -35.04 -39.77
N GLY A 854 24.01 -35.24 -38.72
CA GLY A 854 23.49 -35.58 -37.39
C GLY A 854 22.58 -34.50 -36.79
N MET A 855 22.94 -33.22 -36.93
CA MET A 855 22.13 -32.10 -36.45
C MET A 855 20.84 -31.93 -37.24
N VAL A 856 20.89 -32.02 -38.58
CA VAL A 856 19.70 -31.96 -39.45
C VAL A 856 18.76 -33.12 -39.16
N TRP A 857 19.28 -34.34 -39.01
CA TRP A 857 18.47 -35.50 -38.65
C TRP A 857 17.80 -35.34 -37.27
N SER A 858 18.49 -34.73 -36.31
CA SER A 858 17.91 -34.40 -35.00
C SER A 858 16.75 -33.41 -35.12
N ASP A 859 16.89 -32.36 -35.93
CA ASP A 859 15.84 -31.36 -36.13
C ASP A 859 14.64 -31.94 -36.89
N VAL A 860 14.89 -32.79 -37.90
CA VAL A 860 13.82 -33.50 -38.64
C VAL A 860 13.02 -34.41 -37.71
N LYS A 861 13.67 -35.15 -36.79
CA LYS A 861 12.94 -35.94 -35.80
C LYS A 861 12.06 -35.08 -34.90
N ARG A 862 12.58 -33.95 -34.42
CA ARG A 862 11.80 -33.03 -33.56
C ARG A 862 10.60 -32.50 -34.30
N LEU A 863 10.80 -32.02 -35.52
CA LEU A 863 9.72 -31.55 -36.39
C LEU A 863 8.66 -32.64 -36.63
N TRP A 864 9.08 -33.90 -36.78
CA TRP A 864 8.17 -35.04 -36.97
C TRP A 864 7.36 -35.38 -35.71
N TYR A 865 7.96 -35.32 -34.52
CA TYR A 865 7.29 -35.68 -33.27
C TYR A 865 6.45 -34.55 -32.67
N ASP A 866 6.95 -33.31 -32.72
CA ASP A 866 6.30 -32.14 -32.11
C ASP A 866 5.29 -31.48 -33.08
N GLY A 867 5.48 -31.65 -34.39
CA GLY A 867 4.71 -30.95 -35.42
C GLY A 867 5.29 -29.58 -35.79
N LEU A 868 4.81 -28.99 -36.89
CA LEU A 868 5.39 -27.75 -37.43
C LEU A 868 5.11 -26.52 -36.56
N GLU A 869 3.90 -26.42 -36.00
CA GLU A 869 3.45 -25.25 -35.23
C GLU A 869 4.23 -25.15 -33.90
N ASP A 870 4.22 -26.23 -33.10
CA ASP A 870 4.96 -26.32 -31.84
C ASP A 870 6.49 -26.18 -32.07
N PHE A 871 7.01 -26.68 -33.20
CA PHE A 871 8.42 -26.53 -33.55
C PHE A 871 8.80 -25.07 -33.80
N LEU A 872 7.96 -24.31 -34.50
CA LEU A 872 8.23 -22.90 -34.83
C LEU A 872 7.93 -21.95 -33.67
N GLU A 873 7.07 -22.29 -32.72
CA GLU A 873 6.80 -21.44 -31.55
C GLU A 873 8.08 -21.23 -30.69
N GLU A 874 8.95 -22.25 -30.64
CA GLU A 874 10.16 -22.21 -29.84
C GLU A 874 11.35 -21.55 -30.60
N SER A 875 11.76 -20.37 -30.12
CA SER A 875 12.88 -19.60 -30.70
C SER A 875 14.21 -20.38 -30.84
N ARG A 876 14.47 -21.35 -29.95
CA ARG A 876 15.66 -22.22 -30.02
C ARG A 876 15.67 -23.12 -31.25
N ASN A 877 14.50 -23.61 -31.63
CA ASN A 877 14.31 -24.47 -32.79
C ASN A 877 14.44 -23.65 -34.08
N GLN A 878 13.87 -22.44 -34.11
CA GLN A 878 14.06 -21.48 -35.21
C GLN A 878 15.55 -21.19 -35.46
N LEU A 879 16.32 -20.85 -34.41
CA LEU A 879 17.76 -20.59 -34.55
C LEU A 879 18.52 -21.82 -35.08
N SER A 880 18.20 -23.01 -34.56
CA SER A 880 18.85 -24.26 -34.97
C SER A 880 18.55 -24.59 -36.44
N PHE A 881 17.31 -24.40 -36.87
CA PHE A 881 16.87 -24.61 -38.25
C PHE A 881 17.56 -23.65 -39.24
N VAL A 882 17.60 -22.35 -38.91
CA VAL A 882 18.28 -21.34 -39.74
C VAL A 882 19.78 -21.64 -39.83
N MET A 883 20.43 -21.91 -38.70
CA MET A 883 21.86 -22.25 -38.65
C MET A 883 22.17 -23.48 -39.51
N ASN A 884 21.41 -24.57 -39.37
CA ASN A 884 21.62 -25.80 -40.14
C ASN A 884 21.38 -25.60 -41.65
N SER A 885 20.37 -24.81 -42.02
CA SER A 885 20.09 -24.46 -43.41
C SER A 885 21.24 -23.67 -44.05
N LEU A 886 21.83 -22.73 -43.32
CA LEU A 886 22.99 -21.96 -43.77
C LEU A 886 24.23 -22.85 -43.98
N TYR A 887 24.51 -23.77 -43.04
CA TYR A 887 25.61 -24.73 -43.21
C TYR A 887 25.40 -25.65 -44.42
N LEU A 888 24.17 -26.14 -44.65
CA LEU A 888 23.85 -26.94 -45.84
C LEU A 888 24.09 -26.15 -47.12
N ALA A 889 23.65 -24.89 -47.17
CA ALA A 889 23.87 -24.00 -48.30
C ALA A 889 25.37 -23.74 -48.56
N THR A 890 26.17 -23.51 -47.51
CA THR A 890 27.63 -23.35 -47.61
C THR A 890 28.28 -24.57 -48.26
N PHE A 891 28.00 -25.78 -47.77
CA PHE A 891 28.66 -26.99 -48.30
C PHE A 891 28.15 -27.34 -49.70
N ALA A 892 26.88 -27.09 -50.01
CA ALA A 892 26.35 -27.24 -51.36
C ALA A 892 27.07 -26.29 -52.35
N LEU A 893 27.25 -25.02 -51.99
CA LEU A 893 27.97 -24.05 -52.80
C LEU A 893 29.45 -24.40 -52.95
N LYS A 894 30.10 -24.97 -51.92
CA LYS A 894 31.49 -25.45 -52.02
C LYS A 894 31.62 -26.63 -52.98
N VAL A 895 30.67 -27.57 -52.96
CA VAL A 895 30.63 -28.69 -53.92
C VAL A 895 30.41 -28.17 -55.35
N VAL A 896 29.48 -27.22 -55.53
CA VAL A 896 29.25 -26.58 -56.84
C VAL A 896 30.49 -25.83 -57.32
N ALA A 897 31.15 -25.06 -56.44
CA ALA A 897 32.36 -24.35 -56.76
C ALA A 897 33.48 -25.31 -57.16
N HIS A 898 33.66 -26.40 -56.42
CA HIS A 898 34.66 -27.41 -56.72
C HIS A 898 34.42 -28.11 -58.06
N ASN A 899 33.17 -28.42 -58.42
CA ASN A 899 32.86 -29.12 -59.67
C ASN A 899 32.96 -28.23 -60.93
N LYS A 900 32.83 -26.91 -60.78
CA LYS A 900 32.73 -25.97 -61.91
C LYS A 900 33.99 -25.11 -62.10
N PHE A 901 34.73 -24.84 -61.04
CA PHE A 901 35.89 -23.96 -61.05
C PHE A 901 37.11 -24.73 -60.51
N HIS A 902 38.12 -24.87 -61.36
CA HIS A 902 39.38 -25.56 -61.03
C HIS A 902 40.62 -24.68 -61.22
N ASP A 903 40.43 -23.42 -61.64
CA ASP A 903 41.51 -22.53 -62.02
C ASP A 903 42.17 -21.84 -60.83
N TYR A 904 43.46 -21.55 -60.96
CA TYR A 904 44.22 -20.76 -60.00
C TYR A 904 44.20 -19.29 -60.41
N ALA A 905 43.66 -18.42 -59.55
CA ALA A 905 43.62 -16.98 -59.77
C ALA A 905 43.61 -16.24 -58.43
N GLU A 906 44.32 -15.12 -58.37
CA GLU A 906 44.39 -14.33 -57.14
C GLU A 906 43.01 -13.81 -56.75
N ARG A 907 42.70 -13.81 -55.45
CA ARG A 907 41.37 -13.50 -54.89
C ARG A 907 40.80 -12.14 -55.32
N LYS A 908 41.67 -11.19 -55.68
CA LYS A 908 41.30 -9.85 -56.17
C LYS A 908 40.63 -9.88 -57.54
N ASP A 909 40.91 -10.91 -58.34
CA ASP A 909 40.45 -11.08 -59.72
C ASP A 909 39.18 -11.95 -59.80
N TRP A 910 38.60 -12.31 -58.65
CA TRP A 910 37.40 -13.14 -58.59
C TRP A 910 36.15 -12.29 -58.85
N ASP A 911 35.16 -12.90 -59.51
CA ASP A 911 33.85 -12.28 -59.66
C ASP A 911 33.19 -12.02 -58.29
N ALA A 912 32.47 -10.91 -58.17
CA ALA A 912 31.88 -10.46 -56.91
C ALA A 912 30.88 -11.48 -56.33
N PHE A 913 30.22 -12.27 -57.19
CA PHE A 913 29.26 -13.30 -56.80
C PHE A 913 29.81 -14.73 -56.92
N HIS A 914 31.14 -14.89 -56.92
CA HIS A 914 31.75 -16.20 -57.01
C HIS A 914 31.24 -17.14 -55.89
N PRO A 915 30.83 -18.40 -56.20
CA PRO A 915 30.15 -19.27 -55.24
C PRO A 915 30.99 -19.59 -53.99
N THR A 916 32.33 -19.59 -54.11
CA THR A 916 33.21 -19.73 -52.93
C THR A 916 33.11 -18.55 -51.96
N LEU A 917 32.99 -17.31 -52.47
CA LEU A 917 32.86 -16.11 -51.62
C LEU A 917 31.51 -16.10 -50.90
N VAL A 918 30.43 -16.45 -51.62
CA VAL A 918 29.09 -16.60 -51.03
C VAL A 918 29.08 -17.70 -49.99
N ALA A 919 29.72 -18.85 -50.25
CA ALA A 919 29.84 -19.94 -49.30
C ALA A 919 30.60 -19.53 -48.02
N GLU A 920 31.71 -18.79 -48.14
CA GLU A 920 32.47 -18.25 -47.00
C GLU A 920 31.64 -17.25 -46.18
N GLY A 921 30.89 -16.36 -46.83
CA GLY A 921 30.00 -15.41 -46.16
C GLY A 921 28.89 -16.09 -45.36
N LEU A 922 28.20 -17.06 -45.98
CA LEU A 922 27.18 -17.87 -45.31
C LEU A 922 27.78 -18.70 -44.15
N PHE A 923 28.99 -19.23 -44.34
CA PHE A 923 29.69 -20.00 -43.31
C PHE A 923 30.03 -19.14 -42.09
N ALA A 924 30.53 -17.92 -42.31
CA ALA A 924 30.84 -16.99 -41.23
C ALA A 924 29.57 -16.63 -40.44
N PHE A 925 28.45 -16.38 -41.13
CA PHE A 925 27.18 -16.10 -40.48
C PHE A 925 26.67 -17.30 -39.68
N ALA A 926 26.73 -18.51 -40.25
CA ALA A 926 26.37 -19.76 -39.56
C ALA A 926 27.24 -20.02 -38.32
N ASN A 927 28.54 -19.71 -38.38
CA ASN A 927 29.46 -19.82 -37.25
C ASN A 927 29.04 -18.90 -36.10
N VAL A 928 28.69 -17.63 -36.38
CA VAL A 928 28.18 -16.70 -35.36
C VAL A 928 26.93 -17.26 -34.69
N LEU A 929 25.95 -17.73 -35.47
CA LEU A 929 24.73 -18.33 -34.92
C LEU A 929 25.02 -19.59 -34.07
N SER A 930 26.03 -20.38 -34.44
CA SER A 930 26.44 -21.55 -33.66
C SER A 930 27.00 -21.18 -32.29
N TYR A 931 27.77 -20.09 -32.18
CA TYR A 931 28.19 -19.58 -30.87
C TYR A 931 27.02 -19.02 -30.06
N LEU A 932 26.05 -18.36 -30.71
CA LEU A 932 24.85 -17.86 -30.02
C LEU A 932 24.02 -18.98 -29.37
N ARG A 933 24.07 -20.20 -29.93
CA ARG A 933 23.38 -21.36 -29.34
C ARG A 933 23.89 -21.72 -27.94
N LEU A 934 25.14 -21.41 -27.59
CA LEU A 934 25.68 -21.65 -26.25
C LEU A 934 24.94 -20.87 -25.16
N PHE A 935 24.36 -19.71 -25.49
CA PHE A 935 23.57 -18.93 -24.51
C PHE A 935 22.40 -19.74 -23.94
N PHE A 936 21.82 -20.66 -24.72
CA PHE A 936 20.74 -21.51 -24.23
C PHE A 936 21.22 -22.53 -23.19
N MET A 937 22.49 -22.94 -23.20
CA MET A 937 23.04 -23.82 -22.17
C MET A 937 23.23 -23.09 -20.83
N TYR A 938 23.41 -21.76 -20.84
CA TYR A 938 23.56 -20.96 -19.62
C TYR A 938 22.29 -20.90 -18.77
N THR A 939 21.11 -21.12 -19.36
CA THR A 939 19.83 -21.22 -18.62
C THR A 939 19.83 -22.34 -17.57
N THR A 940 20.68 -23.36 -17.74
CA THR A 940 20.80 -24.47 -16.78
C THR A 940 21.69 -24.15 -15.57
N SER A 941 22.43 -23.04 -15.61
CA SER A 941 23.25 -22.60 -14.49
C SER A 941 22.41 -21.86 -13.46
N SER A 942 22.56 -22.21 -12.19
CA SER A 942 21.89 -21.54 -11.08
C SER A 942 22.33 -20.08 -10.89
N ILE A 943 23.48 -19.69 -11.45
CA ILE A 943 24.03 -18.32 -11.34
C ILE A 943 23.72 -17.50 -12.59
N LEU A 944 23.89 -18.09 -13.77
CA LEU A 944 23.73 -17.37 -15.05
C LEU A 944 22.28 -17.38 -15.56
N GLY A 945 21.47 -18.35 -15.15
CA GLY A 945 20.05 -18.43 -15.51
C GLY A 945 19.24 -17.21 -15.05
N PRO A 946 19.28 -16.85 -13.75
CA PRO A 946 18.58 -15.66 -13.24
C PRO A 946 19.05 -14.35 -13.90
N LEU A 947 20.30 -14.25 -14.34
CA LEU A 947 20.85 -13.04 -14.96
C LEU A 947 20.25 -12.79 -16.35
N GLN A 948 20.00 -13.87 -17.11
CA GLN A 948 19.29 -13.79 -18.39
C GLN A 948 17.81 -13.42 -18.19
N GLU A 949 17.15 -14.01 -17.19
CA GLU A 949 15.77 -13.70 -16.86
C GLU A 949 15.62 -12.28 -16.31
N TRP A 950 16.59 -11.79 -15.53
CA TRP A 950 16.65 -10.41 -15.05
C TRP A 950 16.71 -9.39 -16.19
N ARG A 951 17.44 -9.68 -17.28
CA ARG A 951 17.46 -8.82 -18.46
C ARG A 951 16.08 -8.73 -19.13
N ASN A 952 15.37 -9.85 -19.22
CA ASN A 952 14.02 -9.90 -19.77
C ASN A 952 12.98 -9.25 -18.84
N LEU A 953 13.14 -9.42 -17.51
CA LEU A 953 12.32 -8.76 -16.50
C LEU A 953 12.52 -7.24 -16.51
N LYS A 954 13.76 -6.79 -16.69
CA LYS A 954 14.09 -5.38 -16.90
C LYS A 954 13.42 -4.83 -18.15
N GLN A 955 13.49 -5.56 -19.27
CA GLN A 955 12.80 -5.18 -20.51
C GLN A 955 11.27 -5.13 -20.33
N LYS A 956 10.67 -6.10 -19.63
CA LYS A 956 9.23 -6.13 -19.38
C LYS A 956 8.77 -5.01 -18.43
N ARG A 957 9.61 -4.64 -17.46
CA ARG A 957 9.39 -3.46 -16.61
C ARG A 957 9.44 -2.17 -17.43
N ASP A 958 10.38 -2.08 -18.35
CA ASP A 958 10.54 -0.91 -19.22
C ASP A 958 9.38 -0.80 -20.25
N GLU A 959 8.85 -1.93 -20.74
CA GLU A 959 7.62 -1.99 -21.57
C GLU A 959 6.37 -1.60 -20.78
N ASN A 960 6.23 -2.08 -19.54
CA ASN A 960 5.13 -1.70 -18.66
C ASN A 960 5.19 -0.21 -18.30
N TYR A 961 6.41 0.32 -18.07
CA TYR A 961 6.63 1.74 -17.90
C TYR A 961 6.21 2.54 -19.14
N GLN A 962 6.59 2.10 -20.35
CA GLN A 962 6.14 2.72 -21.59
C GLN A 962 4.61 2.71 -21.74
N LYS A 963 3.94 1.61 -21.37
CA LYS A 963 2.47 1.53 -21.40
C LYS A 963 1.82 2.52 -20.42
N VAL A 964 2.31 2.57 -19.17
CA VAL A 964 1.82 3.52 -18.16
C VAL A 964 2.03 4.96 -18.62
N MET A 965 3.20 5.28 -19.18
CA MET A 965 3.50 6.59 -19.73
C MET A 965 2.61 6.93 -20.93
N CYS A 966 2.35 5.99 -21.85
CA CYS A 966 1.42 6.19 -22.96
C CYS A 966 -0.01 6.46 -22.47
N CYS A 967 -0.49 5.73 -21.46
CA CYS A 967 -1.81 5.95 -20.87
C CYS A 967 -1.92 7.31 -20.15
N LEU A 968 -0.89 7.72 -19.43
CA LEU A 968 -0.83 9.02 -18.76
C LEU A 968 -0.79 10.17 -19.76
N VAL A 969 0.04 10.06 -20.80
CA VAL A 969 0.11 11.04 -21.90
C VAL A 969 -1.21 11.10 -22.66
N HIS A 970 -1.86 9.96 -22.91
CA HIS A 970 -3.16 9.91 -23.55
C HIS A 970 -4.25 10.58 -22.69
N ARG A 971 -4.27 10.33 -21.36
CA ARG A 971 -5.19 11.03 -20.43
C ARG A 971 -4.94 12.54 -20.40
N TYR A 972 -3.68 12.96 -20.35
CA TYR A 972 -3.31 14.37 -20.38
C TYR A 972 -3.72 15.05 -21.70
N LEU A 973 -3.44 14.41 -22.83
CA LEU A 973 -3.86 14.88 -24.17
C LEU A 973 -5.38 14.97 -24.32
N THR A 974 -6.12 14.01 -23.78
CA THR A 974 -7.59 14.02 -23.80
C THR A 974 -8.14 15.13 -22.90
N SER A 975 -7.55 15.34 -21.73
CA SER A 975 -7.89 16.45 -20.83
C SER A 975 -7.59 17.82 -21.46
N MET A 976 -6.44 17.96 -22.15
CA MET A 976 -6.08 19.18 -22.88
C MET A 976 -6.96 19.40 -24.11
N ARG A 977 -7.34 18.34 -24.85
CA ARG A 977 -8.32 18.44 -25.95
C ARG A 977 -9.66 18.94 -25.45
N GLN A 978 -10.14 18.46 -24.31
CA GLN A 978 -11.37 18.95 -23.68
C GLN A 978 -11.25 20.44 -23.30
N LYS A 979 -10.10 20.88 -22.77
CA LYS A 979 -9.82 22.30 -22.51
C LYS A 979 -9.69 23.16 -23.76
N MET A 980 -9.19 22.63 -24.87
CA MET A 980 -9.09 23.35 -26.14
C MET A 980 -10.43 23.43 -26.87
N GLN A 981 -11.33 22.45 -26.69
CA GLN A 981 -12.69 22.50 -27.26
C GLN A 981 -13.57 23.57 -26.63
N SER A 982 -13.24 24.09 -25.44
CA SER A 982 -13.92 25.23 -24.82
C SER A 982 -13.43 26.61 -25.32
N THR A 983 -12.38 26.65 -26.16
CA THR A 983 -11.78 27.90 -26.65
C THR A 983 -11.77 27.88 -28.18
N ASP A 984 -12.55 28.76 -28.81
CA ASP A 984 -13.10 28.59 -30.16
C ASP A 984 -12.13 28.62 -31.37
N GLN A 985 -10.80 28.51 -31.18
CA GLN A 985 -9.85 28.39 -32.30
C GLN A 985 -8.50 27.77 -31.87
N ALA A 986 -8.10 26.67 -32.51
CA ALA A 986 -6.78 26.06 -32.34
C ALA A 986 -5.75 26.78 -33.24
N THR A 987 -4.90 27.63 -32.65
CA THR A 987 -3.78 28.29 -33.34
C THR A 987 -2.53 27.39 -33.37
N VAL A 988 -1.61 27.64 -34.31
CA VAL A 988 -0.32 26.92 -34.43
C VAL A 988 0.55 27.11 -33.17
N GLU A 989 0.40 28.24 -32.49
CA GLU A 989 1.07 28.53 -31.21
C GLU A 989 0.59 27.60 -30.09
N ASN A 990 -0.73 27.40 -29.94
CA ASN A 990 -1.30 26.48 -28.94
C ASN A 990 -0.80 25.03 -29.13
N LEU A 991 -0.57 24.60 -30.37
CA LEU A 991 -0.02 23.27 -30.68
C LEU A 991 1.49 23.16 -30.35
N ASN A 992 2.24 24.25 -30.55
CA ASN A 992 3.66 24.29 -30.19
C ASN A 992 3.85 24.35 -28.67
N GLU A 993 3.01 25.10 -27.95
CA GLU A 993 2.98 25.15 -26.48
C GLU A 993 2.69 23.76 -25.89
N LEU A 994 1.67 23.07 -26.41
CA LEU A 994 1.33 21.72 -26.01
C LEU A 994 2.46 20.70 -26.25
N ARG A 995 3.19 20.85 -27.37
CA ARG A 995 4.37 20.02 -27.67
C ARG A 995 5.52 20.29 -26.69
N GLN A 996 5.68 21.55 -26.27
CA GLN A 996 6.69 21.97 -25.31
C GLN A 996 6.38 21.45 -23.91
N ASP A 997 5.12 21.53 -23.48
CA ASP A 997 4.62 20.99 -22.21
C ASP A 997 4.73 19.47 -22.15
N LEU A 998 4.41 18.75 -23.24
CA LEU A 998 4.63 17.30 -23.32
C LEU A 998 6.11 16.91 -23.19
N SER A 999 7.00 17.69 -23.80
CA SER A 999 8.44 17.45 -23.68
C SER A 999 8.93 17.75 -22.26
N LYS A 1000 8.36 18.77 -21.60
CA LYS A 1000 8.70 19.17 -20.24
C LYS A 1000 8.21 18.14 -19.21
N PHE A 1001 6.94 17.73 -19.29
CA PHE A 1001 6.35 16.67 -18.48
C PHE A 1001 7.11 15.34 -18.61
N ARG A 1002 7.51 14.97 -19.85
CA ARG A 1002 8.34 13.78 -20.08
C ARG A 1002 9.69 13.86 -19.37
N ASN A 1003 10.31 15.04 -19.34
CA ASN A 1003 11.61 15.25 -18.70
C ASN A 1003 11.47 15.28 -17.17
N GLU A 1004 10.45 15.95 -16.63
CA GLU A 1004 10.15 15.98 -15.19
C GLU A 1004 9.83 14.59 -14.64
N MET A 1005 9.05 13.78 -15.36
CA MET A 1005 8.79 12.38 -15.00
C MET A 1005 10.06 11.52 -15.05
N ARG A 1006 10.97 11.80 -15.98
CA ARG A 1006 12.27 11.11 -16.07
C ARG A 1006 13.19 11.46 -14.90
N ASP A 1007 13.08 12.68 -14.38
CA ASP A 1007 13.84 13.17 -13.24
C ASP A 1007 13.25 12.67 -11.91
N LEU A 1008 11.92 12.67 -11.76
CA LEU A 1008 11.17 12.13 -10.60
C LEU A 1008 11.44 10.64 -10.36
N LEU A 1009 11.66 9.88 -11.43
CA LEU A 1009 11.92 8.43 -11.36
C LEU A 1009 13.42 8.08 -11.28
N GLY A 1010 14.29 9.07 -11.03
CA GLY A 1010 15.69 8.85 -10.64
C GLY A 1010 16.63 8.36 -11.75
N PHE A 1011 16.30 8.51 -13.04
CA PHE A 1011 17.20 8.11 -14.13
C PHE A 1011 18.26 9.19 -14.45
N ARG A 1012 19.08 9.57 -13.46
CA ARG A 1012 20.36 10.26 -13.71
C ARG A 1012 21.49 9.24 -13.74
N THR A 1013 21.78 8.68 -14.91
CA THR A 1013 23.18 8.31 -15.23
C THR A 1013 23.44 8.46 -16.73
N SER A 1014 24.40 9.34 -17.02
CA SER A 1014 25.05 9.62 -18.30
C SER A 1014 25.56 8.38 -19.09
N LYS A 1015 25.53 7.17 -18.50
CA LYS A 1015 25.96 5.93 -19.16
C LYS A 1015 24.96 5.34 -20.17
N TYR A 1016 23.70 5.78 -20.18
CA TYR A 1016 22.65 5.16 -21.02
C TYR A 1016 22.30 5.94 -22.30
N ALA A 1017 22.99 7.04 -22.59
CA ALA A 1017 22.72 7.87 -23.77
C ALA A 1017 23.31 7.31 -25.09
N MET A 1018 24.08 6.22 -25.05
CA MET A 1018 24.88 5.79 -26.21
C MET A 1018 24.18 4.82 -27.18
N PHE A 1019 22.97 4.32 -26.86
CA PHE A 1019 22.38 3.19 -27.61
C PHE A 1019 20.95 3.38 -28.16
N TYR A 1020 20.43 4.61 -28.26
CA TYR A 1020 19.17 4.85 -28.96
C TYR A 1020 19.35 5.82 -30.13
N PRO A 1021 19.03 5.42 -31.38
CA PRO A 1021 18.91 6.37 -32.47
C PRO A 1021 17.71 7.29 -32.19
N ARG A 1022 17.95 8.61 -32.25
CA ARG A 1022 16.90 9.63 -32.30
C ARG A 1022 16.16 9.50 -33.62
N ASN A 1023 15.06 8.75 -33.65
CA ASN A 1023 13.98 8.93 -34.62
C ASN A 1023 12.65 8.70 -33.91
#